data_AF-A0A369GRZ2-F1
#
_entry.id   AF-A0A369GRZ2-F1
#
_cell.length_a   1.000
_cell.length_b   1.000
_cell.length_c   1.000
_cell.angle_alpha   90.00
_cell.angle_beta   90.00
_cell.angle_gamma   90.00
#
_symmetry.space_group_name_H-M   'P 1'
#
loop_
_entity.id
_entity.type
_entity.pdbx_description
1 polymer ?
#
loop_
_entity_poly.entity_id
_entity_poly.type
_entity_poly.pdbx_seq_one_letter_code
_entity_poly.pdbx_strand_id
1 'polypeptide(L)'
;MSPQQLPSKKRATKPTPARVHATSHAMADYQTHQLGDLALESGQVLPAAFIAYKTYGDASLPCIIYPTWFSGSISDNEWLIRQDGPLSPLRYFIVVPALFGNGQSSSPSHTGSPRPFPRVTVRDNVTAQHRLLTEILSVTHARCVLGWSMGAAQTYQWITQFPDFCDLAVPFCGSARTALHNQVFLEGVKAALLAAKGKSSAGSCCGETAGDEARPWSEEEAAVGLKAVGRVYAGWGFSQAFYRERLYEKELGYRSLEDFMRDFWEAWALSKHPENLLVMLHTWQASDCSAQEPYSGDFGLAMRGIKAKTLVLPGQTDLYFPVEDAEEEVRQMRQGVGKCVAFPSIWGHWAGGPGLSVADLEWLEALTKCLAQQSVPFTVQHVSGDDEIWARATSSYNLRLNYTPSVVAMVRSAADVSAAVRCGVASRTCVTAKSGGHSFGGYGLGGEDGHLVISLQEMKKITPHATKTTARIEPGARLRDVASSLYAWRKRAISHGSCLGVGIGGHVLHGGFGLASRTYGLALDWLVAAVVVLADGSLVRCSSTQRRDLFWAIRGAGSSFAIVVELEFETFAAPEKVTPFSLVLDDVDGRTLEALQAFAVEAPAEMNFMMDLAPGSKTVSGVLYGGGDVRRALGPLLRGVRGRLEVGDSVGWMEALMMFDDVPVDPAAEHDTFYATSIMTNSLPRPNLDALLTSLSHHQHASAKRQLYLSIEAHGGPNSAVSNVSFEDESSYGQRDKLLLFQLFDASDESGRYPSSGFDDLRRIRESLVGGGVSDWGMFANYLDDRLDAATAARRYWGSGGLSRLRGIKGRYDPEDVFWNPQGVRPLLSPEENEIDEL
;
A
#
# COMPACT_ATOMS: atom_id res chain seq x y z
N MET A 1 -10.99 -19.73 -58.16
CA MET A 1 -9.54 -19.71 -58.44
C MET A 1 -8.84 -19.10 -57.23
N SER A 2 -7.93 -19.88 -56.65
CA SER A 2 -6.99 -19.61 -55.55
C SER A 2 -7.53 -19.32 -54.13
N PRO A 3 -7.33 -20.24 -53.16
CA PRO A 3 -7.37 -19.94 -51.74
C PRO A 3 -6.03 -19.30 -51.30
N GLN A 4 -6.08 -18.11 -50.71
CA GLN A 4 -4.92 -17.46 -50.10
C GLN A 4 -4.46 -18.23 -48.86
N GLN A 5 -3.19 -18.61 -48.86
CA GLN A 5 -2.48 -19.28 -47.77
C GLN A 5 -2.41 -18.39 -46.53
N LEU A 6 -2.83 -18.93 -45.38
CA LEU A 6 -2.48 -18.41 -44.06
C LEU A 6 -0.95 -18.42 -43.90
N PRO A 7 -0.33 -17.36 -43.36
CA PRO A 7 1.11 -17.34 -43.13
C PRO A 7 1.47 -18.37 -42.05
N SER A 8 2.50 -19.17 -42.36
CA SER A 8 3.02 -20.21 -41.48
C SER A 8 3.50 -19.61 -40.15
N LYS A 9 3.12 -20.26 -39.04
CA LYS A 9 3.71 -20.00 -37.72
C LYS A 9 5.22 -20.16 -37.83
N LYS A 10 5.97 -19.04 -37.78
CA LYS A 10 7.42 -19.07 -37.58
C LYS A 10 7.68 -19.82 -36.28
N ARG A 11 8.37 -20.95 -36.39
CA ARG A 11 8.85 -21.75 -35.25
C ARG A 11 9.77 -20.84 -34.43
N ALA A 12 9.38 -20.52 -33.20
CA ALA A 12 10.24 -19.80 -32.26
C ALA A 12 11.55 -20.58 -32.09
N THR A 13 12.68 -19.88 -32.17
CA THR A 13 14.00 -20.40 -31.82
C THR A 13 13.98 -20.84 -30.37
N LYS A 14 14.42 -22.07 -30.08
CA LYS A 14 14.47 -22.61 -28.71
C LYS A 14 15.26 -21.66 -27.81
N PRO A 15 14.76 -21.30 -26.60
CA PRO A 15 15.56 -20.56 -25.63
C PRO A 15 16.78 -21.42 -25.28
N THR A 16 17.95 -20.93 -25.64
CA THR A 16 19.24 -21.55 -25.26
C THR A 16 19.87 -20.56 -24.28
N PRO A 17 20.48 -21.00 -23.17
CA PRO A 17 21.37 -20.13 -22.41
C PRO A 17 22.37 -19.50 -23.39
N ALA A 18 22.61 -18.19 -23.25
CA ALA A 18 23.33 -17.37 -24.23
C ALA A 18 24.57 -18.10 -24.80
N ARG A 19 24.59 -18.30 -26.12
CA ARG A 19 25.74 -18.88 -26.82
C ARG A 19 26.91 -17.89 -26.79
N VAL A 20 27.93 -18.17 -25.98
CA VAL A 20 29.22 -17.50 -26.05
C VAL A 20 30.02 -18.14 -27.19
N HIS A 21 30.17 -17.43 -28.30
CA HIS A 21 31.17 -17.78 -29.32
C HIS A 21 32.56 -17.35 -28.81
N ALA A 22 33.43 -18.32 -28.56
CA ALA A 22 34.85 -18.07 -28.41
C ALA A 22 35.45 -17.68 -29.77
N THR A 23 35.88 -16.43 -29.93
CA THR A 23 37.20 -15.96 -30.43
C THR A 23 37.14 -14.60 -31.16
N SER A 24 38.24 -13.85 -31.01
CA SER A 24 38.63 -12.55 -31.59
C SER A 24 38.25 -11.29 -30.78
N HIS A 25 39.21 -10.37 -30.70
CA HIS A 25 39.23 -9.17 -29.85
C HIS A 25 38.12 -8.16 -30.20
N ALA A 26 36.90 -8.40 -29.73
CA ALA A 26 35.90 -7.35 -29.56
C ALA A 26 36.06 -6.75 -28.15
N MET A 27 36.03 -5.42 -28.03
CA MET A 27 36.05 -4.75 -26.71
C MET A 27 34.89 -5.30 -25.87
N ALA A 28 35.18 -5.74 -24.65
CA ALA A 28 34.17 -6.28 -23.75
C ALA A 28 33.06 -5.24 -23.49
N ASP A 29 31.80 -5.67 -23.47
CA ASP A 29 30.61 -4.81 -23.27
C ASP A 29 30.43 -4.38 -21.78
N TYR A 30 31.52 -4.20 -21.04
CA TYR A 30 31.51 -3.80 -19.64
C TYR A 30 32.82 -3.11 -19.28
N GLN A 31 32.81 -2.37 -18.18
CA GLN A 31 33.97 -1.64 -17.66
C GLN A 31 34.66 -2.45 -16.56
N THR A 32 35.94 -2.19 -16.34
CA THR A 32 36.71 -2.78 -15.22
C THR A 32 37.39 -1.69 -14.42
N HIS A 33 37.42 -1.83 -13.10
CA HIS A 33 38.14 -0.93 -12.21
C HIS A 33 39.15 -1.69 -11.34
N GLN A 34 40.39 -1.18 -11.26
CA GLN A 34 41.48 -1.75 -10.48
C GLN A 34 41.36 -1.35 -9.00
N LEU A 35 41.31 -2.34 -8.12
CA LEU A 35 41.21 -2.17 -6.67
C LEU A 35 42.57 -2.28 -5.96
N GLY A 36 43.61 -2.68 -6.69
CA GLY A 36 44.94 -2.97 -6.14
C GLY A 36 44.97 -4.29 -5.38
N ASP A 37 45.92 -4.44 -4.47
CA ASP A 37 45.98 -5.61 -3.59
C ASP A 37 44.86 -5.52 -2.54
N LEU A 38 43.89 -6.42 -2.64
CA LEU A 38 42.70 -6.43 -1.79
C LEU A 38 42.88 -7.43 -0.65
N ALA A 39 42.88 -6.94 0.60
CA ALA A 39 42.80 -7.79 1.78
C ALA A 39 41.42 -8.45 1.85
N LEU A 40 41.39 -9.76 2.05
CA LEU A 40 40.17 -10.56 2.14
C LEU A 40 39.85 -10.92 3.59
N GLU A 41 38.58 -11.20 3.85
CA GLU A 41 38.09 -11.70 5.13
C GLU A 41 38.83 -12.96 5.61
N SER A 42 39.27 -13.81 4.67
CA SER A 42 40.05 -15.01 4.98
C SER A 42 41.46 -14.74 5.53
N GLY A 43 41.89 -13.48 5.59
CA GLY A 43 43.26 -13.05 5.93
C GLY A 43 44.24 -13.17 4.75
N GLN A 44 43.77 -13.63 3.58
CA GLN A 44 44.55 -13.69 2.35
C GLN A 44 44.52 -12.34 1.62
N VAL A 45 45.40 -12.17 0.63
CA VAL A 45 45.40 -11.02 -0.27
C VAL A 45 45.05 -11.50 -1.67
N LEU A 46 44.12 -10.81 -2.33
CA LEU A 46 43.86 -10.93 -3.76
C LEU A 46 44.69 -9.88 -4.49
N PRO A 47 45.82 -10.27 -5.13
CA PRO A 47 46.72 -9.32 -5.75
C PRO A 47 46.12 -8.73 -7.01
N ALA A 48 46.38 -7.44 -7.26
CA ALA A 48 45.88 -6.71 -8.44
C ALA A 48 44.39 -7.00 -8.71
N ALA A 49 43.58 -6.97 -7.66
CA ALA A 49 42.15 -7.21 -7.72
C ALA A 49 41.50 -6.15 -8.62
N PHE A 50 40.49 -6.57 -9.38
CA PHE A 50 39.68 -5.67 -10.19
C PHE A 50 38.24 -6.17 -10.25
N ILE A 51 37.33 -5.21 -10.32
CA ILE A 51 35.88 -5.44 -10.41
C ILE A 51 35.38 -5.03 -11.78
N ALA A 52 34.64 -5.91 -12.45
CA ALA A 52 33.91 -5.62 -13.66
C ALA A 52 32.50 -5.11 -13.34
N TYR A 53 32.00 -4.15 -14.10
CA TYR A 53 30.67 -3.58 -13.91
C TYR A 53 30.14 -2.95 -15.20
N LYS A 54 28.82 -2.74 -15.24
CA LYS A 54 28.14 -1.94 -16.27
C LYS A 54 27.13 -1.03 -15.62
N THR A 55 26.94 0.16 -16.21
CA THR A 55 26.00 1.17 -15.74
C THR A 55 24.93 1.42 -16.78
N TYR A 56 23.73 1.77 -16.31
CA TYR A 56 22.60 2.15 -17.14
C TYR A 56 21.94 3.40 -16.57
N GLY A 57 21.41 4.25 -17.45
CA GLY A 57 20.80 5.51 -17.04
C GLY A 57 21.82 6.59 -16.70
N ASP A 58 21.33 7.80 -16.46
CA ASP A 58 22.15 8.96 -16.12
C ASP A 58 22.54 8.93 -14.64
N ALA A 59 23.81 9.28 -14.32
CA ALA A 59 24.33 9.24 -12.95
C ALA A 59 23.67 10.24 -11.99
N SER A 60 22.92 11.23 -12.49
CA SER A 60 22.10 12.13 -11.66
C SER A 60 20.82 11.48 -11.12
N LEU A 61 20.43 10.32 -11.67
CA LEU A 61 19.24 9.59 -11.24
C LEU A 61 19.51 8.79 -9.95
N PRO A 62 18.47 8.47 -9.16
CA PRO A 62 18.63 7.63 -7.98
C PRO A 62 19.30 6.28 -8.30
N CYS A 63 20.32 5.91 -7.52
CA CYS A 63 21.14 4.75 -7.82
C CYS A 63 20.47 3.42 -7.39
N ILE A 64 20.53 2.41 -8.25
CA ILE A 64 20.17 1.01 -7.93
C ILE A 64 21.40 0.13 -8.09
N ILE A 65 21.67 -0.71 -7.10
CA ILE A 65 22.74 -1.72 -7.15
C ILE A 65 22.09 -3.08 -7.43
N TYR A 66 22.47 -3.71 -8.54
CA TYR A 66 21.93 -5.00 -8.95
C TYR A 66 23.04 -6.02 -9.24
N PRO A 67 23.61 -6.67 -8.21
CA PRO A 67 24.74 -7.58 -8.37
C PRO A 67 24.41 -8.84 -9.15
N THR A 68 25.41 -9.37 -9.83
CA THR A 68 25.36 -10.70 -10.50
C THR A 68 25.25 -11.84 -9.48
N TRP A 69 24.79 -13.00 -9.93
CA TRP A 69 24.55 -14.18 -9.08
C TRP A 69 25.46 -15.36 -9.42
N PHE A 70 25.23 -16.52 -8.80
CA PHE A 70 26.01 -17.75 -9.02
C PHE A 70 26.06 -18.10 -10.51
N SER A 71 27.27 -18.14 -11.07
CA SER A 71 27.52 -18.36 -12.51
C SER A 71 27.02 -17.29 -13.47
N GLY A 72 26.37 -16.23 -12.97
CA GLY A 72 25.79 -15.16 -13.77
C GLY A 72 26.84 -14.16 -14.26
N SER A 73 26.61 -13.66 -15.46
CA SER A 73 27.34 -12.54 -16.06
C SER A 73 26.52 -11.25 -15.96
N ILE A 74 27.18 -10.10 -16.17
CA ILE A 74 26.53 -8.79 -16.18
C ILE A 74 25.31 -8.75 -17.13
N SER A 75 25.44 -9.32 -18.33
CA SER A 75 24.34 -9.35 -19.31
C SER A 75 23.16 -10.20 -18.86
N ASP A 76 23.40 -11.18 -17.99
CA ASP A 76 22.31 -12.02 -17.48
C ASP A 76 21.38 -11.21 -16.57
N ASN A 77 21.81 -10.10 -15.94
CA ASN A 77 20.94 -9.23 -15.14
C ASN A 77 20.03 -8.33 -16.00
N GLU A 78 20.27 -8.17 -17.30
CA GLU A 78 19.62 -7.14 -18.13
C GLU A 78 18.12 -7.35 -18.35
N TRP A 79 17.56 -8.54 -18.07
CA TRP A 79 16.14 -8.84 -18.29
C TRP A 79 15.16 -7.96 -17.51
N LEU A 80 15.57 -7.43 -16.34
CA LEU A 80 14.78 -6.44 -15.57
C LEU A 80 15.02 -5.00 -16.02
N ILE A 81 16.11 -4.75 -16.76
CA ILE A 81 16.58 -3.43 -17.16
C ILE A 81 15.98 -3.08 -18.53
N ARG A 82 14.77 -2.51 -18.52
CA ARG A 82 14.02 -2.13 -19.73
C ARG A 82 13.42 -0.74 -19.55
N GLN A 83 13.29 0.03 -20.64
CA GLN A 83 12.73 1.40 -20.56
C GLN A 83 11.35 1.44 -19.89
N ASP A 84 10.53 0.42 -20.11
CA ASP A 84 9.18 0.22 -19.58
C ASP A 84 9.11 -0.74 -18.38
N GLY A 85 10.26 -1.28 -17.94
CA GLY A 85 10.34 -2.27 -16.86
C GLY A 85 10.46 -1.65 -15.46
N PRO A 86 10.47 -2.49 -14.40
CA PRO A 86 10.66 -2.02 -13.03
C PRO A 86 12.01 -1.31 -12.83
N LEU A 87 13.09 -1.81 -13.44
CA LEU A 87 14.41 -1.17 -13.42
C LEU A 87 14.66 -0.34 -14.70
N SER A 88 13.88 0.71 -14.88
CA SER A 88 14.03 1.58 -16.06
C SER A 88 15.27 2.48 -15.97
N PRO A 89 16.18 2.46 -16.98
CA PRO A 89 17.28 3.42 -17.08
C PRO A 89 16.85 4.88 -17.25
N LEU A 90 15.57 5.14 -17.51
CA LEU A 90 15.01 6.49 -17.55
C LEU A 90 14.71 7.02 -16.14
N ARG A 91 14.58 6.14 -15.14
CA ARG A 91 14.25 6.47 -13.75
C ARG A 91 15.42 6.31 -12.79
N TYR A 92 16.37 5.45 -13.12
CA TYR A 92 17.42 5.03 -12.20
C TYR A 92 18.78 4.99 -12.85
N PHE A 93 19.80 5.28 -12.04
CA PHE A 93 21.19 4.97 -12.35
C PHE A 93 21.50 3.55 -11.85
N ILE A 94 21.48 2.56 -12.74
CA ILE A 94 21.58 1.14 -12.36
C ILE A 94 23.02 0.67 -12.54
N VAL A 95 23.61 0.13 -11.48
CA VAL A 95 24.97 -0.42 -11.47
C VAL A 95 24.91 -1.93 -11.30
N VAL A 96 25.43 -2.68 -12.28
CA VAL A 96 25.50 -4.14 -12.26
C VAL A 96 26.95 -4.58 -12.08
N PRO A 97 27.40 -4.87 -10.84
CA PRO A 97 28.73 -5.40 -10.59
C PRO A 97 28.81 -6.92 -10.78
N ALA A 98 29.93 -7.38 -11.35
CA ALA A 98 30.30 -8.78 -11.44
C ALA A 98 30.99 -9.26 -10.16
N LEU A 99 30.56 -10.41 -9.60
CA LEU A 99 31.23 -11.01 -8.45
C LEU A 99 32.62 -11.59 -8.81
N PHE A 100 33.55 -11.55 -7.86
CA PHE A 100 34.83 -12.25 -7.96
C PHE A 100 34.63 -13.74 -8.23
N GLY A 101 35.47 -14.30 -9.11
CA GLY A 101 35.38 -15.69 -9.52
C GLY A 101 34.36 -15.99 -10.62
N ASN A 102 33.54 -15.03 -11.10
CA ASN A 102 32.54 -15.31 -12.15
C ASN A 102 33.11 -15.31 -13.58
N GLY A 103 34.38 -14.94 -13.76
CA GLY A 103 35.06 -14.84 -15.06
C GLY A 103 35.07 -13.44 -15.69
N GLN A 104 34.42 -12.43 -15.08
CA GLN A 104 34.46 -11.04 -15.53
C GLN A 104 35.26 -10.15 -14.58
N SER A 105 35.03 -10.26 -13.27
CA SER A 105 35.91 -9.69 -12.23
C SER A 105 37.10 -10.62 -11.99
N SER A 106 38.06 -10.26 -11.12
CA SER A 106 39.20 -11.13 -10.76
C SER A 106 38.78 -12.59 -10.54
N SER A 107 39.30 -13.49 -11.37
CA SER A 107 38.88 -14.90 -11.44
C SER A 107 40.02 -15.82 -11.89
N PRO A 108 40.05 -17.08 -11.41
CA PRO A 108 41.09 -18.07 -11.76
C PRO A 108 41.34 -18.26 -13.26
N SER A 109 40.30 -18.10 -14.09
CA SER A 109 40.37 -18.28 -15.53
C SER A 109 41.27 -17.28 -16.26
N HIS A 110 41.60 -16.13 -15.65
CA HIS A 110 42.42 -15.10 -16.29
C HIS A 110 43.40 -14.37 -15.36
N THR A 111 43.34 -14.57 -14.04
CA THR A 111 44.36 -14.07 -13.11
C THR A 111 45.40 -15.17 -12.86
N GLY A 112 46.62 -15.01 -13.37
CA GLY A 112 47.62 -16.09 -13.42
C GLY A 112 48.10 -16.66 -12.06
N SER A 113 48.05 -15.88 -10.96
CA SER A 113 48.55 -16.23 -9.61
C SER A 113 47.83 -15.40 -8.52
N PRO A 114 47.63 -15.90 -7.27
CA PRO A 114 48.06 -17.18 -6.73
C PRO A 114 47.14 -18.35 -7.09
N ARG A 115 47.70 -19.57 -7.05
CA ARG A 115 46.99 -20.85 -7.16
C ARG A 115 47.27 -21.67 -5.90
N PRO A 116 46.24 -22.13 -5.15
CA PRO A 116 44.82 -21.91 -5.39
C PRO A 116 44.43 -20.43 -5.29
N PHE A 117 43.36 -20.06 -6.01
CA PHE A 117 42.84 -18.70 -5.99
C PHE A 117 42.40 -18.32 -4.56
N PRO A 118 42.60 -17.06 -4.12
CA PRO A 118 42.25 -16.66 -2.76
C PRO A 118 40.77 -16.89 -2.42
N ARG A 119 40.51 -17.22 -1.15
CA ARG A 119 39.16 -17.51 -0.64
C ARG A 119 38.38 -16.22 -0.46
N VAL A 120 37.58 -15.88 -1.47
CA VAL A 120 36.69 -14.71 -1.50
C VAL A 120 35.30 -15.03 -0.93
N THR A 121 34.75 -14.11 -0.14
CA THR A 121 33.41 -14.19 0.46
C THR A 121 32.44 -13.18 -0.15
N VAL A 122 31.16 -13.25 0.23
CA VAL A 122 30.15 -12.25 -0.17
C VAL A 122 30.50 -10.87 0.37
N ARG A 123 31.06 -10.80 1.58
CA ARG A 123 31.57 -9.57 2.22
C ARG A 123 32.71 -8.94 1.41
N ASP A 124 33.65 -9.74 0.92
CA ASP A 124 34.73 -9.23 0.07
C ASP A 124 34.17 -8.60 -1.23
N ASN A 125 33.18 -9.25 -1.83
CA ASN A 125 32.48 -8.74 -3.01
C ASN A 125 31.77 -7.42 -2.74
N VAL A 126 30.98 -7.33 -1.66
CA VAL A 126 30.27 -6.10 -1.29
C VAL A 126 31.23 -4.97 -0.91
N THR A 127 32.36 -5.28 -0.28
CA THR A 127 33.43 -4.31 -0.01
C THR A 127 34.01 -3.75 -1.31
N ALA A 128 34.31 -4.60 -2.29
CA ALA A 128 34.79 -4.18 -3.60
C ALA A 128 33.75 -3.33 -4.35
N GLN A 129 32.46 -3.70 -4.27
CA GLN A 129 31.37 -2.94 -4.86
C GLN A 129 31.22 -1.57 -4.20
N HIS A 130 31.27 -1.49 -2.88
CA HIS A 130 31.21 -0.22 -2.15
C HIS A 130 32.32 0.73 -2.56
N ARG A 131 33.56 0.22 -2.71
CA ARG A 131 34.68 1.00 -3.25
C ARG A 131 34.40 1.48 -4.68
N LEU A 132 33.92 0.61 -5.56
CA LEU A 132 33.51 1.02 -6.91
C LEU A 132 32.46 2.16 -6.89
N LEU A 133 31.41 2.01 -6.09
CA LEU A 133 30.33 2.99 -6.00
C LEU A 133 30.81 4.33 -5.43
N THR A 134 31.54 4.31 -4.32
CA THR A 134 31.94 5.53 -3.59
C THR A 134 33.17 6.21 -4.18
N GLU A 135 34.21 5.46 -4.54
CA GLU A 135 35.49 6.00 -5.00
C GLU A 135 35.45 6.40 -6.48
N ILE A 136 34.64 5.71 -7.29
CA ILE A 136 34.69 5.84 -8.76
C ILE A 136 33.41 6.42 -9.33
N LEU A 137 32.26 5.86 -8.95
CA LEU A 137 30.96 6.33 -9.44
C LEU A 137 30.41 7.52 -8.64
N SER A 138 31.11 7.93 -7.57
CA SER A 138 30.71 9.04 -6.69
C SER A 138 29.30 8.89 -6.09
N VAL A 139 28.83 7.66 -5.95
CA VAL A 139 27.56 7.32 -5.32
C VAL A 139 27.76 7.27 -3.81
N THR A 140 27.10 8.18 -3.09
CA THR A 140 27.15 8.25 -1.62
C THR A 140 25.96 7.60 -0.94
N HIS A 141 24.87 7.36 -1.67
CA HIS A 141 23.65 6.72 -1.20
C HIS A 141 22.92 6.05 -2.37
N ALA A 142 22.38 4.86 -2.16
CA ALA A 142 21.59 4.13 -3.15
C ALA A 142 20.10 4.15 -2.79
N ARG A 143 19.23 4.25 -3.80
CA ARG A 143 17.79 4.08 -3.60
C ARG A 143 17.44 2.65 -3.22
N CYS A 144 18.05 1.68 -3.90
CA CYS A 144 17.75 0.27 -3.70
C CYS A 144 18.96 -0.62 -3.96
N VAL A 145 19.08 -1.69 -3.18
CA VAL A 145 19.91 -2.86 -3.55
C VAL A 145 19.00 -4.05 -3.78
N LEU A 146 19.17 -4.76 -4.89
CA LEU A 146 18.40 -5.96 -5.17
C LEU A 146 19.25 -7.03 -5.84
N GLY A 147 18.82 -8.28 -5.75
CA GLY A 147 19.50 -9.36 -6.45
C GLY A 147 18.81 -10.71 -6.33
N TRP A 148 18.95 -11.50 -7.39
CA TRP A 148 18.46 -12.88 -7.46
C TRP A 148 19.52 -13.85 -6.95
N SER A 149 19.17 -14.94 -6.24
CA SER A 149 20.12 -16.00 -5.87
C SER A 149 21.32 -15.45 -5.08
N MET A 150 22.58 -15.69 -5.47
CA MET A 150 23.73 -15.05 -4.78
C MET A 150 23.75 -13.52 -4.89
N GLY A 151 22.97 -12.90 -5.79
CA GLY A 151 22.70 -11.46 -5.76
C GLY A 151 21.88 -11.06 -4.54
N ALA A 152 20.99 -11.92 -4.05
CA ALA A 152 20.24 -11.72 -2.81
C ALA A 152 21.16 -11.82 -1.59
N ALA A 153 22.09 -12.78 -1.58
CA ALA A 153 23.12 -12.87 -0.54
C ALA A 153 23.96 -11.59 -0.46
N GLN A 154 24.35 -11.04 -1.62
CA GLN A 154 25.02 -9.73 -1.69
C GLN A 154 24.11 -8.59 -1.23
N THR A 155 22.81 -8.64 -1.52
CA THR A 155 21.83 -7.66 -1.04
C THR A 155 21.75 -7.65 0.49
N TYR A 156 21.66 -8.83 1.12
CA TYR A 156 21.71 -8.96 2.59
C TYR A 156 23.03 -8.47 3.18
N GLN A 157 24.14 -8.80 2.53
CA GLN A 157 25.45 -8.33 2.94
C GLN A 157 25.55 -6.80 2.85
N TRP A 158 25.01 -6.17 1.81
CA TRP A 158 24.96 -4.71 1.67
C TRP A 158 24.24 -4.04 2.83
N ILE A 159 23.03 -4.50 3.16
CA ILE A 159 22.18 -3.87 4.19
C ILE A 159 22.58 -4.20 5.64
N THR A 160 23.52 -5.13 5.83
CA THR A 160 24.09 -5.43 7.15
C THR A 160 25.48 -4.82 7.32
N GLN A 161 26.29 -4.80 6.26
CA GLN A 161 27.64 -4.22 6.27
C GLN A 161 27.62 -2.69 6.17
N PHE A 162 26.71 -2.13 5.36
CA PHE A 162 26.52 -0.70 5.15
C PHE A 162 25.05 -0.31 5.36
N PRO A 163 24.53 -0.47 6.60
CA PRO A 163 23.08 -0.40 6.88
C PRO A 163 22.43 0.95 6.59
N ASP A 164 23.21 2.02 6.48
CA ASP A 164 22.75 3.38 6.18
C ASP A 164 22.90 3.78 4.71
N PHE A 165 23.46 2.92 3.85
CA PHE A 165 23.81 3.26 2.47
C PHE A 165 22.63 3.20 1.50
N CYS A 166 21.51 2.58 1.87
CA CYS A 166 20.35 2.48 1.00
C CYS A 166 19.00 2.55 1.73
N ASP A 167 17.97 2.99 0.99
CA ASP A 167 16.60 3.10 1.52
C ASP A 167 15.86 1.75 1.49
N LEU A 168 16.04 1.00 0.39
CA LEU A 168 15.27 -0.18 0.05
C LEU A 168 16.17 -1.38 -0.24
N ALA A 169 15.67 -2.57 0.07
CA ALA A 169 16.31 -3.82 -0.33
C ALA A 169 15.31 -4.85 -0.84
N VAL A 170 15.68 -5.56 -1.91
CA VAL A 170 14.85 -6.63 -2.49
C VAL A 170 15.71 -7.87 -2.75
N PRO A 171 16.04 -8.66 -1.72
CA PRO A 171 16.60 -10.00 -1.92
C PRO A 171 15.51 -10.94 -2.45
N PHE A 172 15.76 -11.62 -3.57
CA PHE A 172 14.77 -12.54 -4.15
C PHE A 172 15.37 -13.88 -4.57
N CYS A 173 14.65 -14.96 -4.24
CA CYS A 173 15.09 -16.36 -4.35
C CYS A 173 16.53 -16.55 -3.85
N GLY A 174 16.80 -16.20 -2.60
CA GLY A 174 18.11 -16.31 -1.97
C GLY A 174 17.99 -16.14 -0.46
N SER A 175 19.12 -16.17 0.26
CA SER A 175 19.13 -16.12 1.72
C SER A 175 20.22 -15.20 2.27
N ALA A 176 20.02 -14.76 3.52
CA ALA A 176 20.98 -13.95 4.28
C ALA A 176 22.18 -14.78 4.77
N ARG A 177 21.98 -16.08 4.91
CA ARG A 177 22.99 -17.06 5.30
C ARG A 177 22.76 -18.38 4.58
N THR A 178 23.82 -19.08 4.24
CA THR A 178 23.73 -20.41 3.63
C THR A 178 23.22 -21.43 4.62
N ALA A 179 22.02 -21.95 4.38
CA ALA A 179 21.35 -22.93 5.22
C ALA A 179 22.07 -24.30 5.20
N LEU A 180 21.86 -25.11 6.24
CA LEU A 180 22.54 -26.40 6.41
C LEU A 180 22.22 -27.38 5.27
N HIS A 181 20.97 -27.45 4.81
CA HIS A 181 20.62 -28.31 3.66
C HIS A 181 21.28 -27.82 2.37
N ASN A 182 21.44 -26.50 2.23
CA ASN A 182 22.08 -25.90 1.08
C ASN A 182 23.60 -26.19 1.09
N GLN A 183 24.25 -26.24 2.26
CA GLN A 183 25.64 -26.75 2.37
C GLN A 183 25.78 -28.17 1.82
N VAL A 184 24.85 -29.07 2.15
CA VAL A 184 24.85 -30.46 1.66
C VAL A 184 24.71 -30.52 0.14
N PHE A 185 23.81 -29.72 -0.43
CA PHE A 185 23.67 -29.60 -1.89
C PHE A 185 24.98 -29.12 -2.55
N LEU A 186 25.56 -28.03 -2.04
CA LEU A 186 26.77 -27.42 -2.59
C LEU A 186 27.97 -28.37 -2.51
N GLU A 187 28.09 -29.15 -1.43
CA GLU A 187 29.09 -30.22 -1.33
C GLU A 187 28.89 -31.30 -2.41
N GLY A 188 27.65 -31.69 -2.70
CA GLY A 188 27.34 -32.63 -3.78
C GLY A 188 27.80 -32.12 -5.15
N VAL A 189 27.54 -30.85 -5.45
CA VAL A 189 28.01 -30.20 -6.68
C VAL A 189 29.54 -30.17 -6.75
N LYS A 190 30.18 -29.71 -5.68
CA LYS A 190 31.65 -29.61 -5.61
C LYS A 190 32.32 -30.97 -5.76
N ALA A 191 31.80 -32.00 -5.08
CA ALA A 191 32.30 -33.36 -5.18
C ALA A 191 32.15 -33.92 -6.61
N ALA A 192 31.01 -33.69 -7.26
CA ALA A 192 30.80 -34.11 -8.65
C ALA A 192 31.82 -33.48 -9.61
N LEU A 193 32.13 -32.19 -9.44
CA LEU A 193 33.13 -31.50 -10.25
C LEU A 193 34.54 -32.04 -9.99
N LEU A 194 34.95 -32.16 -8.72
CA LEU A 194 36.29 -32.62 -8.33
C LEU A 194 36.56 -34.09 -8.69
N ALA A 195 35.52 -34.94 -8.69
CA ALA A 195 35.66 -36.34 -9.05
C ALA A 195 36.21 -36.53 -10.48
N ALA A 196 35.83 -35.65 -11.42
CA ALA A 196 36.36 -35.68 -12.78
C ALA A 196 37.86 -35.38 -12.85
N LYS A 197 38.42 -34.66 -11.86
CA LYS A 197 39.85 -34.39 -11.70
C LYS A 197 40.57 -35.48 -10.90
N GLY A 198 39.86 -36.53 -10.45
CA GLY A 198 40.37 -37.55 -9.55
C GLY A 198 40.65 -37.02 -8.13
N LYS A 199 39.96 -35.95 -7.72
CA LYS A 199 40.11 -35.30 -6.41
C LYS A 199 38.83 -35.44 -5.60
N SER A 200 38.96 -35.36 -4.27
CA SER A 200 37.83 -35.34 -3.33
C SER A 200 37.68 -33.95 -2.71
N SER A 201 36.49 -33.61 -2.23
CA SER A 201 36.31 -32.39 -1.44
C SER A 201 36.94 -32.55 -0.05
N ALA A 202 37.56 -31.49 0.46
CA ALA A 202 37.99 -31.37 1.85
C ALA A 202 36.86 -30.91 2.81
N GLY A 203 35.62 -30.81 2.33
CA GLY A 203 34.44 -30.44 3.11
C GLY A 203 33.92 -29.03 2.84
N SER A 204 32.85 -28.67 3.54
CA SER A 204 32.17 -27.37 3.42
C SER A 204 33.10 -26.20 3.69
N CYS A 205 33.05 -25.17 2.83
CA CYS A 205 33.96 -24.01 2.87
C CYS A 205 35.45 -24.34 2.69
N CYS A 206 35.79 -25.58 2.33
CA CYS A 206 37.14 -26.03 2.02
C CYS A 206 37.28 -26.36 0.54
N GLY A 207 38.53 -26.38 0.06
CA GLY A 207 38.87 -26.75 -1.33
C GLY A 207 38.86 -28.26 -1.57
N GLU A 208 39.75 -28.73 -2.42
CA GLU A 208 40.03 -30.16 -2.61
C GLU A 208 40.97 -30.72 -1.52
N THR A 209 40.93 -32.04 -1.30
CA THR A 209 41.85 -32.74 -0.37
C THR A 209 43.31 -32.58 -0.81
N ALA A 210 44.22 -32.42 0.17
CA ALA A 210 45.65 -32.22 -0.09
C ALA A 210 46.29 -33.37 -0.91
N GLY A 211 47.14 -33.00 -1.89
CA GLY A 211 47.98 -33.86 -2.74
C GLY A 211 48.87 -33.00 -3.66
N ASP A 212 49.78 -33.61 -4.44
CA ASP A 212 50.79 -32.90 -5.27
C ASP A 212 50.23 -31.70 -6.05
N GLU A 213 51.10 -30.67 -6.20
CA GLU A 213 50.90 -29.31 -6.72
C GLU A 213 49.65 -29.04 -7.59
N ALA A 214 49.08 -27.83 -7.44
CA ALA A 214 47.91 -27.38 -8.18
C ALA A 214 48.10 -27.46 -9.71
N ARG A 215 47.60 -28.54 -10.33
CA ARG A 215 47.65 -28.76 -11.79
C ARG A 215 46.41 -28.19 -12.51
N PRO A 216 46.55 -27.74 -13.77
CA PRO A 216 45.43 -27.31 -14.59
C PRO A 216 44.48 -28.47 -14.94
N TRP A 217 43.27 -28.13 -15.33
CA TRP A 217 42.26 -29.07 -15.84
C TRP A 217 42.57 -29.45 -17.29
N SER A 218 42.46 -30.73 -17.63
CA SER A 218 42.36 -31.11 -19.05
C SER A 218 40.98 -30.72 -19.60
N GLU A 219 40.88 -30.56 -20.93
CA GLU A 219 39.59 -30.28 -21.58
C GLU A 219 38.55 -31.38 -21.28
N GLU A 220 38.98 -32.64 -21.25
CA GLU A 220 38.13 -33.79 -20.95
C GLU A 220 37.66 -33.78 -19.48
N GLU A 221 38.57 -33.55 -18.53
CA GLU A 221 38.23 -33.45 -17.10
C GLU A 221 37.23 -32.31 -16.84
N ALA A 222 37.48 -31.15 -17.46
CA ALA A 222 36.58 -30.01 -17.37
C ALA A 222 35.20 -30.35 -17.96
N ALA A 223 35.14 -30.91 -19.17
CA ALA A 223 33.88 -31.25 -19.82
C ALA A 223 33.08 -32.30 -19.03
N VAL A 224 33.73 -33.36 -18.55
CA VAL A 224 33.08 -34.42 -17.76
C VAL A 224 32.58 -33.87 -16.42
N GLY A 225 33.41 -33.12 -15.70
CA GLY A 225 33.06 -32.53 -14.41
C GLY A 225 31.92 -31.52 -14.53
N LEU A 226 31.95 -30.64 -15.53
CA LEU A 226 30.89 -29.66 -15.77
C LEU A 226 29.56 -30.33 -16.17
N LYS A 227 29.59 -31.38 -17.00
CA LYS A 227 28.38 -32.16 -17.30
C LYS A 227 27.79 -32.80 -16.04
N ALA A 228 28.64 -33.36 -15.17
CA ALA A 228 28.20 -33.92 -13.90
C ALA A 228 27.54 -32.83 -13.01
N VAL A 229 28.13 -31.64 -12.94
CA VAL A 229 27.53 -30.47 -12.26
C VAL A 229 26.15 -30.14 -12.83
N GLY A 230 26.01 -30.04 -14.16
CA GLY A 230 24.72 -29.79 -14.80
C GLY A 230 23.67 -30.82 -14.42
N ARG A 231 24.04 -32.11 -14.38
CA ARG A 231 23.12 -33.20 -13.99
C ARG A 231 22.73 -33.15 -12.51
N VAL A 232 23.63 -32.78 -11.61
CA VAL A 232 23.29 -32.55 -10.19
C VAL A 232 22.32 -31.38 -10.06
N TYR A 233 22.60 -30.25 -10.72
CA TYR A 233 21.75 -29.06 -10.70
C TYR A 233 20.35 -29.32 -11.27
N ALA A 234 20.22 -30.20 -12.26
CA ALA A 234 18.92 -30.53 -12.84
C ALA A 234 17.90 -30.97 -11.79
N GLY A 235 18.32 -31.75 -10.78
CA GLY A 235 17.42 -32.21 -9.73
C GLY A 235 16.98 -31.14 -8.72
N TRP A 236 17.68 -30.01 -8.67
CA TRP A 236 17.48 -29.00 -7.61
C TRP A 236 17.04 -27.63 -8.13
N GLY A 237 17.39 -27.27 -9.37
CA GLY A 237 17.08 -25.93 -9.88
C GLY A 237 15.60 -25.70 -10.14
N PHE A 238 14.93 -26.66 -10.77
CA PHE A 238 13.48 -26.64 -10.91
C PHE A 238 12.82 -27.51 -9.84
N SER A 239 11.60 -27.14 -9.44
CA SER A 239 10.87 -27.91 -8.43
C SER A 239 10.44 -29.29 -8.93
N GLN A 240 10.08 -30.16 -8.00
CA GLN A 240 9.45 -31.45 -8.33
C GLN A 240 8.13 -31.25 -9.09
N ALA A 241 7.39 -30.17 -8.81
CA ALA A 241 6.14 -29.86 -9.51
C ALA A 241 6.37 -29.48 -10.98
N PHE A 242 7.41 -28.68 -11.27
CA PHE A 242 7.81 -28.36 -12.65
C PHE A 242 8.03 -29.64 -13.50
N TYR A 243 8.73 -30.63 -12.92
CA TYR A 243 8.98 -31.91 -13.59
C TYR A 243 7.72 -32.77 -13.72
N ARG A 244 6.90 -32.85 -12.66
CA ARG A 244 5.64 -33.60 -12.66
C ARG A 244 4.68 -33.08 -13.74
N GLU A 245 4.67 -31.77 -13.96
CA GLU A 245 3.83 -31.11 -14.96
C GLU A 245 4.46 -31.04 -16.35
N ARG A 246 5.72 -31.46 -16.50
CA ARG A 246 6.49 -31.45 -17.75
C ARG A 246 6.60 -30.06 -18.38
N LEU A 247 6.86 -29.04 -17.58
CA LEU A 247 6.99 -27.66 -18.09
C LEU A 247 8.21 -27.50 -19.01
N TYR A 248 9.25 -28.33 -18.87
CA TYR A 248 10.35 -28.39 -19.83
C TYR A 248 9.89 -28.75 -21.27
N GLU A 249 8.82 -29.54 -21.41
CA GLU A 249 8.19 -29.85 -22.69
C GLU A 249 7.21 -28.76 -23.11
N LYS A 250 6.31 -28.37 -22.21
CA LYS A 250 5.17 -27.50 -22.51
C LYS A 250 5.55 -26.03 -22.71
N GLU A 251 6.43 -25.52 -21.85
CA GLU A 251 6.79 -24.09 -21.80
C GLU A 251 8.14 -23.83 -22.46
N LEU A 252 9.14 -24.68 -22.19
CA LEU A 252 10.50 -24.49 -22.72
C LEU A 252 10.75 -25.18 -24.08
N GLY A 253 9.84 -26.06 -24.53
CA GLY A 253 9.87 -26.65 -25.86
C GLY A 253 10.95 -27.73 -26.08
N TYR A 254 11.47 -28.34 -25.02
CA TYR A 254 12.34 -29.52 -25.12
C TYR A 254 11.50 -30.77 -25.45
N ARG A 255 12.08 -31.73 -26.18
CA ARG A 255 11.32 -32.89 -26.68
C ARG A 255 11.18 -34.02 -25.66
N SER A 256 12.09 -34.07 -24.69
CA SER A 256 12.15 -35.08 -23.64
C SER A 256 12.95 -34.55 -22.46
N LEU A 257 12.85 -35.24 -21.32
CA LEU A 257 13.66 -34.93 -20.14
C LEU A 257 15.16 -35.02 -20.44
N GLU A 258 15.59 -35.99 -21.26
CA GLU A 258 17.00 -36.14 -21.62
C GLU A 258 17.51 -35.01 -22.51
N ASP A 259 16.70 -34.59 -23.50
CA ASP A 259 17.03 -33.40 -24.30
C ASP A 259 17.12 -32.16 -23.40
N PHE A 260 16.24 -32.01 -22.40
CA PHE A 260 16.32 -30.92 -21.45
C PHE A 260 17.60 -30.97 -20.59
N MET A 261 17.93 -32.12 -20.01
CA MET A 261 19.15 -32.25 -19.20
C MET A 261 20.43 -31.99 -20.01
N ARG A 262 20.51 -32.44 -21.27
CA ARG A 262 21.68 -32.17 -22.13
C ARG A 262 21.71 -30.74 -22.66
N ASP A 263 20.62 -30.30 -23.29
CA ASP A 263 20.61 -29.07 -24.08
C ASP A 263 20.32 -27.81 -23.24
N PHE A 264 19.86 -27.97 -21.99
CA PHE A 264 19.74 -26.88 -21.02
C PHE A 264 20.82 -26.97 -19.94
N TRP A 265 20.80 -28.04 -19.13
CA TRP A 265 21.62 -28.12 -17.91
C TRP A 265 23.10 -28.37 -18.17
N GLU A 266 23.44 -29.39 -18.98
CA GLU A 266 24.85 -29.62 -19.36
C GLU A 266 25.38 -28.46 -20.21
N ALA A 267 24.58 -27.94 -21.15
CA ALA A 267 24.95 -26.78 -21.96
C ALA A 267 25.26 -25.54 -21.09
N TRP A 268 24.44 -25.26 -20.08
CA TRP A 268 24.70 -24.20 -19.11
C TRP A 268 26.01 -24.45 -18.36
N ALA A 269 26.22 -25.65 -17.81
CA ALA A 269 27.42 -25.93 -17.03
C ALA A 269 28.70 -25.90 -17.88
N LEU A 270 28.65 -26.42 -19.11
CA LEU A 270 29.76 -26.40 -20.06
C LEU A 270 30.15 -24.99 -20.52
N SER A 271 29.25 -24.01 -20.38
CA SER A 271 29.59 -22.61 -20.65
C SER A 271 30.48 -21.96 -19.58
N LYS A 272 30.74 -22.66 -18.46
CA LYS A 272 31.46 -22.14 -17.30
C LYS A 272 32.89 -22.69 -17.22
N HIS A 273 33.73 -22.01 -16.46
CA HIS A 273 35.08 -22.49 -16.14
C HIS A 273 35.07 -23.24 -14.79
N PRO A 274 35.67 -24.44 -14.67
CA PRO A 274 35.56 -25.26 -13.48
C PRO A 274 36.16 -24.60 -12.23
N GLU A 275 37.30 -23.91 -12.35
CA GLU A 275 37.90 -23.21 -11.20
C GLU A 275 37.09 -21.98 -10.77
N ASN A 276 36.43 -21.31 -11.71
CA ASN A 276 35.55 -20.18 -11.43
C ASN A 276 34.33 -20.64 -10.62
N LEU A 277 33.72 -21.76 -11.03
CA LEU A 277 32.64 -22.39 -10.28
C LEU A 277 33.08 -22.83 -8.88
N LEU A 278 34.28 -23.40 -8.71
CA LEU A 278 34.78 -23.77 -7.39
C LEU A 278 34.94 -22.55 -6.46
N VAL A 279 35.41 -21.41 -6.99
CA VAL A 279 35.48 -20.15 -6.23
C VAL A 279 34.08 -19.67 -5.84
N MET A 280 33.14 -19.60 -6.79
CA MET A 280 31.77 -19.17 -6.48
C MET A 280 31.04 -20.14 -5.54
N LEU A 281 31.30 -21.45 -5.62
CA LEU A 281 30.79 -22.44 -4.67
C LEU A 281 31.30 -22.16 -3.27
N HIS A 282 32.60 -21.89 -3.12
CA HIS A 282 33.16 -21.47 -1.83
C HIS A 282 32.48 -20.17 -1.34
N THR A 283 32.35 -19.15 -2.19
CA THR A 283 31.70 -17.89 -1.83
C THR A 283 30.27 -18.08 -1.36
N TRP A 284 29.51 -18.96 -2.01
CA TRP A 284 28.16 -19.32 -1.58
C TRP A 284 28.21 -20.09 -0.26
N GLN A 285 29.03 -21.13 -0.13
CA GLN A 285 29.16 -21.90 1.12
C GLN A 285 29.54 -21.02 2.31
N ALA A 286 30.41 -20.04 2.11
CA ALA A 286 30.86 -19.11 3.15
C ALA A 286 29.90 -17.93 3.39
N SER A 287 28.77 -17.84 2.68
CA SER A 287 27.85 -16.72 2.80
C SER A 287 27.12 -16.71 4.14
N ASP A 288 27.43 -15.72 4.97
CA ASP A 288 26.74 -15.41 6.21
C ASP A 288 26.90 -13.91 6.50
N CYS A 289 25.83 -13.13 6.32
CA CYS A 289 25.88 -11.69 6.52
C CYS A 289 26.09 -11.27 7.99
N SER A 290 25.96 -12.22 8.93
CA SER A 290 26.25 -12.02 10.36
C SER A 290 27.70 -12.32 10.71
N ALA A 291 28.49 -12.94 9.83
CA ALA A 291 29.90 -13.27 10.06
C ALA A 291 30.83 -12.04 9.93
N GLN A 292 30.45 -10.92 10.53
CA GLN A 292 31.19 -9.66 10.52
C GLN A 292 30.90 -8.86 11.78
N GLU A 293 31.80 -7.96 12.17
CA GLU A 293 31.47 -6.94 13.18
C GLU A 293 30.35 -6.01 12.64
N PRO A 294 29.40 -5.58 13.49
CA PRO A 294 29.33 -5.80 14.94
C PRO A 294 28.55 -7.06 15.36
N TYR A 295 28.22 -7.96 14.43
CA TYR A 295 27.33 -9.10 14.66
C TYR A 295 28.06 -10.35 15.14
N SER A 296 29.28 -10.59 14.63
CA SER A 296 30.21 -11.63 15.06
C SER A 296 29.57 -13.03 15.13
N GLY A 297 28.74 -13.34 14.13
CA GLY A 297 27.99 -14.60 13.96
C GLY A 297 26.59 -14.60 14.59
N ASP A 298 26.19 -13.53 15.29
CA ASP A 298 24.82 -13.38 15.80
C ASP A 298 23.87 -12.97 14.65
N PHE A 299 23.23 -13.98 14.08
CA PHE A 299 22.28 -13.80 12.98
C PHE A 299 21.09 -12.89 13.34
N GLY A 300 20.55 -13.03 14.55
CA GLY A 300 19.42 -12.21 14.97
C GLY A 300 19.82 -10.75 15.18
N LEU A 301 21.03 -10.51 15.67
CA LEU A 301 21.58 -9.16 15.75
C LEU A 301 21.79 -8.55 14.35
N ALA A 302 22.25 -9.35 13.37
CA ALA A 302 22.38 -8.91 11.98
C ALA A 302 21.02 -8.55 11.37
N MET A 303 19.99 -9.39 11.52
CA MET A 303 18.64 -9.10 11.01
C MET A 303 18.02 -7.87 11.68
N ARG A 304 18.21 -7.71 13.00
CA ARG A 304 17.81 -6.47 13.71
C ARG A 304 18.69 -5.27 13.37
N GLY A 305 19.85 -5.46 12.76
CA GLY A 305 20.75 -4.40 12.30
C GLY A 305 20.27 -3.71 11.03
N ILE A 306 19.45 -4.40 10.23
CA ILE A 306 18.91 -3.90 8.96
C ILE A 306 18.02 -2.68 9.21
N LYS A 307 18.29 -1.60 8.47
CA LYS A 307 17.52 -0.34 8.50
C LYS A 307 16.69 -0.11 7.24
N ALA A 308 17.19 -0.55 6.07
CA ALA A 308 16.49 -0.44 4.80
C ALA A 308 15.16 -1.21 4.83
N LYS A 309 14.09 -0.64 4.24
CA LYS A 309 12.83 -1.36 4.06
C LYS A 309 13.07 -2.52 3.09
N THR A 310 12.77 -3.74 3.54
CA THR A 310 13.19 -4.95 2.85
C THR A 310 11.98 -5.77 2.40
N LEU A 311 11.89 -6.03 1.09
CA LEU A 311 10.92 -6.94 0.50
C LEU A 311 11.64 -8.23 0.10
N VAL A 312 11.41 -9.30 0.86
CA VAL A 312 12.02 -10.62 0.62
C VAL A 312 11.08 -11.44 -0.27
N LEU A 313 11.57 -11.86 -1.45
CA LEU A 313 10.75 -12.57 -2.45
C LEU A 313 11.27 -13.99 -2.73
N PRO A 314 10.99 -14.99 -1.87
CA PRO A 314 11.39 -16.37 -2.12
C PRO A 314 10.54 -17.02 -3.22
N GLY A 315 11.03 -18.07 -3.87
CA GLY A 315 10.22 -18.90 -4.75
C GLY A 315 9.39 -19.89 -3.93
N GLN A 316 8.07 -19.98 -4.18
CA GLN A 316 7.18 -20.86 -3.39
C GLN A 316 7.62 -22.32 -3.35
N THR A 317 8.30 -22.78 -4.40
CA THR A 317 8.76 -24.17 -4.53
C THR A 317 10.29 -24.28 -4.65
N ASP A 318 11.01 -23.23 -4.27
CA ASP A 318 12.49 -23.18 -4.30
C ASP A 318 13.08 -24.25 -3.35
N LEU A 319 14.02 -25.04 -3.86
CA LEU A 319 14.68 -26.12 -3.14
C LEU A 319 16.01 -25.69 -2.51
N TYR A 320 16.57 -24.56 -2.94
CA TYR A 320 17.77 -23.97 -2.35
C TYR A 320 17.40 -23.06 -1.20
N PHE A 321 16.40 -22.20 -1.42
CA PHE A 321 15.99 -21.12 -0.53
C PHE A 321 14.49 -21.23 -0.21
N PRO A 322 14.10 -22.18 0.68
CA PRO A 322 12.71 -22.38 1.05
C PRO A 322 12.08 -21.12 1.64
N VAL A 323 10.76 -20.98 1.48
CA VAL A 323 10.00 -19.82 1.97
C VAL A 323 10.15 -19.69 3.50
N GLU A 324 10.25 -20.80 4.20
CA GLU A 324 10.37 -20.87 5.66
C GLU A 324 11.64 -20.18 6.17
N ASP A 325 12.76 -20.27 5.42
CA ASP A 325 14.00 -19.59 5.76
C ASP A 325 13.85 -18.06 5.61
N ALA A 326 13.20 -17.62 4.53
CA ALA A 326 12.91 -16.21 4.28
C ALA A 326 11.91 -15.61 5.30
N GLU A 327 10.91 -16.39 5.72
CA GLU A 327 9.99 -15.99 6.78
C GLU A 327 10.71 -15.83 8.12
N GLU A 328 11.64 -16.72 8.45
CA GLU A 328 12.45 -16.63 9.67
C GLU A 328 13.39 -15.42 9.63
N GLU A 329 14.03 -15.15 8.48
CA GLU A 329 14.82 -13.94 8.25
C GLU A 329 14.01 -12.68 8.58
N VAL A 330 12.82 -12.54 7.98
CA VAL A 330 11.94 -11.38 8.19
C VAL A 330 11.43 -11.30 9.63
N ARG A 331 11.11 -12.45 10.26
CA ARG A 331 10.66 -12.51 11.65
C ARG A 331 11.69 -11.98 12.64
N GLN A 332 12.98 -12.13 12.35
CA GLN A 332 14.06 -11.62 13.18
C GLN A 332 14.41 -10.14 12.92
N MET A 333 13.90 -9.54 11.84
CA MET A 333 14.05 -8.10 11.60
C MET A 333 13.21 -7.28 12.59
N ARG A 334 13.49 -5.97 12.70
CA ARG A 334 12.64 -5.08 13.49
C ARG A 334 11.25 -4.98 12.85
N GLN A 335 10.23 -4.81 13.69
CA GLN A 335 8.85 -4.68 13.23
C GLN A 335 8.71 -3.57 12.17
N GLY A 336 8.05 -3.92 11.06
CA GLY A 336 7.83 -3.01 9.94
C GLY A 336 9.05 -2.80 9.02
N VAL A 337 10.19 -3.44 9.25
CA VAL A 337 11.36 -3.37 8.35
C VAL A 337 11.23 -4.35 7.18
N GLY A 338 10.95 -5.62 7.46
CA GLY A 338 10.86 -6.68 6.47
C GLY A 338 9.42 -7.09 6.13
N LYS A 339 9.20 -7.48 4.86
CA LYS A 339 7.99 -8.19 4.39
C LYS A 339 8.42 -9.36 3.51
N CYS A 340 7.90 -10.55 3.77
CA CYS A 340 8.11 -11.74 2.93
C CYS A 340 6.90 -11.94 2.01
N VAL A 341 7.13 -12.07 0.69
CA VAL A 341 6.09 -12.38 -0.30
C VAL A 341 6.64 -13.40 -1.29
N ALA A 342 6.19 -14.65 -1.19
CA ALA A 342 6.66 -15.70 -2.10
C ALA A 342 6.11 -15.53 -3.53
N PHE A 343 6.94 -15.75 -4.54
CA PHE A 343 6.49 -15.92 -5.92
C PHE A 343 5.62 -17.18 -6.00
N PRO A 344 4.35 -17.07 -6.42
CA PRO A 344 3.43 -18.21 -6.45
C PRO A 344 3.68 -19.10 -7.68
N SER A 345 4.90 -19.63 -7.78
CA SER A 345 5.42 -20.32 -8.96
C SER A 345 5.93 -21.70 -8.60
N ILE A 346 5.58 -22.68 -9.43
CA ILE A 346 6.08 -24.05 -9.34
C ILE A 346 7.44 -24.23 -10.04
N TRP A 347 8.10 -23.16 -10.48
CA TRP A 347 9.34 -23.25 -11.24
C TRP A 347 10.59 -23.51 -10.36
N GLY A 348 10.41 -23.69 -9.06
CA GLY A 348 11.53 -23.87 -8.14
C GLY A 348 12.36 -22.60 -7.99
N HIS A 349 13.68 -22.74 -8.03
CA HIS A 349 14.59 -21.60 -7.92
C HIS A 349 14.47 -20.61 -9.10
N TRP A 350 14.00 -21.09 -10.26
CA TRP A 350 13.73 -20.26 -11.44
C TRP A 350 12.44 -19.43 -11.33
N ALA A 351 11.82 -19.40 -10.15
CA ALA A 351 10.72 -18.50 -9.87
C ALA A 351 11.21 -17.04 -9.87
N GLY A 352 10.48 -16.14 -10.53
CA GLY A 352 10.76 -14.69 -10.47
C GLY A 352 12.09 -14.24 -11.09
N GLY A 353 12.81 -15.12 -11.79
CA GLY A 353 14.08 -14.84 -12.48
C GLY A 353 14.65 -16.08 -13.18
N PRO A 354 15.54 -15.99 -14.18
CA PRO A 354 15.97 -14.82 -14.94
C PRO A 354 15.08 -14.61 -16.18
N GLY A 355 13.78 -14.40 -15.99
CA GLY A 355 12.84 -14.03 -17.06
C GLY A 355 12.40 -15.16 -18.00
N LEU A 356 12.54 -16.43 -17.61
CA LEU A 356 12.08 -17.57 -18.43
C LEU A 356 10.59 -17.90 -18.23
N SER A 357 10.05 -17.67 -17.03
CA SER A 357 8.60 -17.83 -16.77
C SER A 357 7.88 -16.55 -17.17
N VAL A 358 7.06 -16.64 -18.23
CA VAL A 358 6.16 -15.55 -18.62
C VAL A 358 5.18 -15.23 -17.50
N ALA A 359 4.68 -16.24 -16.79
CA ALA A 359 3.74 -16.07 -15.69
C ALA A 359 4.36 -15.31 -14.49
N ASP A 360 5.65 -15.48 -14.23
CA ASP A 360 6.32 -14.79 -13.11
C ASP A 360 6.64 -13.33 -13.47
N LEU A 361 7.03 -13.08 -14.73
CA LEU A 361 7.15 -11.72 -15.27
C LEU A 361 5.79 -11.02 -15.30
N GLU A 362 4.75 -11.74 -15.70
CA GLU A 362 3.38 -11.26 -15.63
C GLU A 362 2.98 -11.00 -14.20
N TRP A 363 3.32 -11.83 -13.20
CA TRP A 363 2.99 -11.56 -11.81
C TRP A 363 3.62 -10.26 -11.30
N LEU A 364 4.85 -9.96 -11.71
CA LEU A 364 5.52 -8.67 -11.44
C LEU A 364 4.83 -7.47 -12.11
N GLU A 365 4.11 -7.69 -13.21
CA GLU A 365 3.47 -6.65 -14.05
C GLU A 365 1.93 -6.81 -14.16
N ALA A 366 1.33 -7.68 -13.33
CA ALA A 366 0.03 -8.32 -13.61
C ALA A 366 -1.10 -7.31 -13.64
N LEU A 367 -1.04 -6.39 -12.68
CA LEU A 367 -2.05 -5.38 -12.47
C LEU A 367 -2.15 -4.43 -13.66
N THR A 368 -1.04 -3.83 -14.10
CA THR A 368 -1.02 -2.88 -15.21
C THR A 368 -1.32 -3.56 -16.55
N LYS A 369 -0.81 -4.77 -16.76
CA LYS A 369 -1.12 -5.57 -17.95
C LYS A 369 -2.60 -5.93 -18.01
N CYS A 370 -3.19 -6.39 -16.90
CA CYS A 370 -4.61 -6.69 -16.83
C CYS A 370 -5.46 -5.45 -17.14
N LEU A 371 -5.16 -4.31 -16.51
CA LEU A 371 -5.87 -3.06 -16.76
C LEU A 371 -5.78 -2.63 -18.23
N ALA A 372 -4.59 -2.72 -18.84
CA ALA A 372 -4.40 -2.44 -20.26
C ALA A 372 -5.21 -3.39 -21.17
N GLN A 373 -5.20 -4.69 -20.89
CA GLN A 373 -5.97 -5.69 -21.64
C GLN A 373 -7.48 -5.46 -21.54
N GLN A 374 -7.96 -5.03 -20.37
CA GLN A 374 -9.36 -4.68 -20.16
C GLN A 374 -9.71 -3.27 -20.68
N SER A 375 -8.75 -2.55 -21.28
CA SER A 375 -8.91 -1.17 -21.74
C SER A 375 -9.35 -0.20 -20.65
N VAL A 376 -9.00 -0.49 -19.39
CA VAL A 376 -9.23 0.43 -18.26
C VAL A 376 -8.11 1.47 -18.29
N PRO A 377 -8.41 2.77 -18.42
CA PRO A 377 -7.39 3.81 -18.33
C PRO A 377 -6.75 3.79 -16.95
N PHE A 378 -5.43 3.88 -16.88
CA PHE A 378 -4.71 3.93 -15.60
C PHE A 378 -3.47 4.82 -15.72
N THR A 379 -2.95 5.23 -14.57
CA THR A 379 -1.67 5.91 -14.44
C THR A 379 -0.84 5.25 -13.34
N VAL A 380 0.49 5.32 -13.47
CA VAL A 380 1.46 4.83 -12.50
C VAL A 380 2.53 5.90 -12.28
N GLN A 381 3.17 5.86 -11.11
CA GLN A 381 4.21 6.82 -10.78
C GLN A 381 5.36 6.80 -11.79
N HIS A 382 5.82 7.98 -12.22
CA HIS A 382 7.02 8.16 -13.05
C HIS A 382 6.96 7.50 -14.45
N VAL A 383 5.79 7.56 -15.11
CA VAL A 383 5.68 7.37 -16.56
C VAL A 383 5.70 8.73 -17.24
N SER A 384 6.56 8.90 -18.27
CA SER A 384 6.73 10.21 -18.93
C SER A 384 5.41 10.74 -19.47
N GLY A 385 5.04 11.97 -19.08
CA GLY A 385 3.79 12.62 -19.51
C GLY A 385 2.60 12.46 -18.56
N ASP A 386 2.74 11.64 -17.51
CA ASP A 386 1.67 11.31 -16.56
C ASP A 386 1.83 11.95 -15.17
N ASP A 387 2.95 12.62 -14.87
CA ASP A 387 3.27 13.07 -13.50
C ASP A 387 2.21 14.03 -12.91
N GLU A 388 1.61 14.92 -13.71
CA GLU A 388 0.51 15.78 -13.25
C GLU A 388 -0.78 14.99 -13.00
N ILE A 389 -1.07 13.99 -13.84
CA ILE A 389 -2.25 13.13 -13.68
C ILE A 389 -2.10 12.30 -12.42
N TRP A 390 -0.92 11.69 -12.23
CA TRP A 390 -0.56 10.96 -11.03
C TRP A 390 -0.70 11.84 -9.78
N ALA A 391 -0.04 13.01 -9.76
CA ALA A 391 -0.09 13.92 -8.61
C ALA A 391 -1.52 14.32 -8.22
N ARG A 392 -2.38 14.62 -9.20
CA ARG A 392 -3.80 14.91 -8.94
C ARG A 392 -4.59 13.69 -8.48
N ALA A 393 -4.33 12.52 -9.09
CA ALA A 393 -5.02 11.29 -8.76
C ALA A 393 -4.65 10.77 -7.36
N THR A 394 -3.43 11.02 -6.90
CA THR A 394 -2.92 10.59 -5.59
C THR A 394 -2.90 11.71 -4.53
N SER A 395 -3.37 12.91 -4.85
CA SER A 395 -3.42 13.99 -3.86
C SER A 395 -4.34 13.62 -2.69
N SER A 396 -3.85 13.84 -1.47
CA SER A 396 -4.59 13.60 -0.23
C SER A 396 -5.15 14.91 0.31
N TYR A 397 -6.40 14.93 0.76
CA TYR A 397 -6.95 16.10 1.46
C TYR A 397 -6.14 16.44 2.71
N ASN A 398 -5.76 15.41 3.49
CA ASN A 398 -4.89 15.55 4.64
C ASN A 398 -3.43 15.31 4.24
N LEU A 399 -2.66 16.39 4.06
CA LEU A 399 -1.24 16.35 3.66
C LEU A 399 -0.33 15.68 4.69
N ARG A 400 -0.79 15.48 5.94
CA ARG A 400 -0.09 14.65 6.93
C ARG A 400 0.00 13.18 6.49
N LEU A 401 -0.98 12.71 5.72
CA LEU A 401 -1.16 11.31 5.34
C LEU A 401 -1.17 11.19 3.82
N ASN A 402 0.00 10.91 3.26
CA ASN A 402 0.16 10.59 1.84
C ASN A 402 0.50 9.11 1.70
N TYR A 403 -0.14 8.46 0.74
CA TYR A 403 0.09 7.06 0.40
C TYR A 403 0.38 6.95 -1.08
N THR A 404 1.20 5.96 -1.45
CA THR A 404 1.63 5.69 -2.81
C THR A 404 0.92 4.43 -3.31
N PRO A 405 -0.13 4.56 -4.15
CA PRO A 405 -0.77 3.42 -4.78
C PRO A 405 0.22 2.65 -5.67
N SER A 406 -0.05 1.37 -5.91
CA SER A 406 0.65 0.63 -6.98
C SER A 406 0.25 1.15 -8.36
N VAL A 407 -1.05 1.42 -8.55
CA VAL A 407 -1.64 1.91 -9.80
C VAL A 407 -2.90 2.72 -9.45
N VAL A 408 -3.20 3.77 -10.22
CA VAL A 408 -4.51 4.44 -10.16
C VAL A 408 -5.29 4.20 -11.46
N ALA A 409 -6.42 3.48 -11.36
CA ALA A 409 -7.37 3.31 -12.46
C ALA A 409 -8.29 4.55 -12.57
N MET A 410 -8.28 5.17 -13.75
CA MET A 410 -9.03 6.38 -14.09
C MET A 410 -10.32 6.02 -14.82
N VAL A 411 -11.29 5.50 -14.05
CA VAL A 411 -12.51 4.90 -14.57
C VAL A 411 -13.54 5.94 -15.03
N ARG A 412 -14.35 5.60 -16.03
CA ARG A 412 -15.44 6.46 -16.55
C ARG A 412 -16.79 5.74 -16.60
N SER A 413 -16.81 4.45 -16.28
CA SER A 413 -18.02 3.63 -16.33
C SER A 413 -18.02 2.55 -15.26
N ALA A 414 -19.22 2.02 -14.97
CA ALA A 414 -19.37 0.86 -14.10
C ALA A 414 -18.62 -0.40 -14.62
N ALA A 415 -18.48 -0.51 -15.95
CA ALA A 415 -17.73 -1.60 -16.57
C ALA A 415 -16.22 -1.48 -16.29
N ASP A 416 -15.68 -0.27 -16.32
CA ASP A 416 -14.26 -0.02 -15.99
C ASP A 416 -13.98 -0.37 -14.52
N VAL A 417 -14.88 0.03 -13.60
CA VAL A 417 -14.77 -0.31 -12.17
C VAL A 417 -14.79 -1.83 -11.99
N SER A 418 -15.75 -2.50 -12.63
CA SER A 418 -15.89 -3.95 -12.61
C SER A 418 -14.64 -4.67 -13.13
N ALA A 419 -14.06 -4.18 -14.22
CA ALA A 419 -12.81 -4.71 -14.78
C ALA A 419 -11.60 -4.45 -13.88
N ALA A 420 -11.48 -3.24 -13.33
CA ALA A 420 -10.39 -2.87 -12.42
C ALA A 420 -10.40 -3.71 -11.14
N VAL A 421 -11.58 -3.94 -10.53
CA VAL A 421 -11.71 -4.83 -9.37
C VAL A 421 -11.25 -6.24 -9.72
N ARG A 422 -11.70 -6.82 -10.84
CA ARG A 422 -11.22 -8.14 -11.29
C ARG A 422 -9.71 -8.19 -11.47
N CYS A 423 -9.10 -7.13 -11.99
CA CYS A 423 -7.64 -7.05 -12.13
C CYS A 423 -6.93 -7.00 -10.76
N GLY A 424 -7.42 -6.20 -9.82
CA GLY A 424 -6.87 -6.14 -8.46
C GLY A 424 -6.96 -7.50 -7.74
N VAL A 425 -8.10 -8.19 -7.86
CA VAL A 425 -8.28 -9.55 -7.31
C VAL A 425 -7.32 -10.54 -7.96
N ALA A 426 -7.21 -10.53 -9.29
CA ALA A 426 -6.31 -11.42 -10.03
C ALA A 426 -4.84 -11.20 -9.66
N SER A 427 -4.45 -9.95 -9.35
CA SER A 427 -3.10 -9.59 -8.91
C SER A 427 -2.88 -9.65 -7.39
N ARG A 428 -3.90 -10.04 -6.61
CA ARG A 428 -3.89 -10.03 -5.13
C ARG A 428 -3.48 -8.66 -4.56
N THR A 429 -3.97 -7.60 -5.18
CA THR A 429 -3.76 -6.22 -4.76
C THR A 429 -5.04 -5.69 -4.12
N CYS A 430 -4.95 -5.16 -2.90
CA CYS A 430 -6.08 -4.49 -2.25
C CYS A 430 -6.63 -3.38 -3.16
N VAL A 431 -7.96 -3.28 -3.23
CA VAL A 431 -8.65 -2.34 -4.11
C VAL A 431 -9.37 -1.29 -3.29
N THR A 432 -9.19 -0.02 -3.62
CA THR A 432 -9.79 1.09 -2.88
C THR A 432 -10.37 2.12 -3.83
N ALA A 433 -11.56 2.63 -3.52
CA ALA A 433 -12.21 3.66 -4.32
C ALA A 433 -11.95 5.07 -3.78
N LYS A 434 -11.55 5.99 -4.67
CA LYS A 434 -11.44 7.42 -4.38
C LYS A 434 -12.55 8.19 -5.09
N SER A 435 -13.50 8.71 -4.33
CA SER A 435 -14.50 9.70 -4.79
C SER A 435 -13.89 11.11 -4.71
N GLY A 436 -14.33 11.95 -3.77
CA GLY A 436 -13.83 13.31 -3.59
C GLY A 436 -12.46 13.42 -2.90
N GLY A 437 -11.96 12.35 -2.27
CA GLY A 437 -10.64 12.34 -1.63
C GLY A 437 -10.54 12.97 -0.23
N HIS A 438 -11.67 13.38 0.36
CA HIS A 438 -11.77 14.08 1.67
C HIS A 438 -11.59 13.21 2.93
N SER A 439 -11.09 11.98 2.80
CA SER A 439 -10.88 11.13 3.96
C SER A 439 -9.80 11.73 4.88
N PHE A 440 -10.14 11.99 6.15
CA PHE A 440 -9.19 12.52 7.13
C PHE A 440 -7.99 11.60 7.38
N GLY A 441 -8.18 10.27 7.24
CA GLY A 441 -7.13 9.26 7.28
C GLY A 441 -6.47 8.92 5.94
N GLY A 442 -6.79 9.63 4.84
CA GLY A 442 -6.28 9.29 3.50
C GLY A 442 -6.76 7.95 2.92
N TYR A 443 -7.85 7.36 3.46
CA TYR A 443 -8.33 6.02 3.09
C TYR A 443 -8.92 5.92 1.68
N GLY A 444 -9.14 7.03 0.98
CA GLY A 444 -9.38 6.98 -0.47
C GLY A 444 -8.17 6.47 -1.27
N LEU A 445 -6.98 6.44 -0.66
CA LEU A 445 -5.74 5.94 -1.26
C LEU A 445 -5.31 4.56 -0.71
N GLY A 446 -6.10 3.97 0.18
CA GLY A 446 -5.85 2.66 0.79
C GLY A 446 -5.57 2.72 2.30
N GLY A 447 -5.04 3.85 2.79
CA GLY A 447 -4.57 3.95 4.18
C GLY A 447 -3.20 3.29 4.43
N GLU A 448 -2.62 2.71 3.39
CA GLU A 448 -1.24 2.26 3.26
C GLU A 448 -0.81 2.29 1.78
N ASP A 449 0.47 2.08 1.51
CA ASP A 449 1.02 2.01 0.15
C ASP A 449 0.61 0.70 -0.56
N GLY A 450 0.63 0.72 -1.89
CA GLY A 450 0.56 -0.52 -2.70
C GLY A 450 -0.85 -0.98 -3.07
N HIS A 451 -1.87 -0.15 -2.87
CA HIS A 451 -3.23 -0.44 -3.32
C HIS A 451 -3.43 -0.18 -4.82
N LEU A 452 -4.38 -0.87 -5.44
CA LEU A 452 -5.04 -0.40 -6.66
C LEU A 452 -6.09 0.65 -6.25
N VAL A 453 -5.85 1.91 -6.60
CA VAL A 453 -6.85 2.97 -6.39
C VAL A 453 -7.73 3.10 -7.62
N ILE A 454 -9.05 3.04 -7.44
CA ILE A 454 -10.04 3.31 -8.47
C ILE A 454 -10.55 4.74 -8.27
N SER A 455 -10.10 5.66 -9.14
CA SER A 455 -10.52 7.06 -9.12
C SER A 455 -11.88 7.21 -9.79
N LEU A 456 -12.90 7.51 -9.00
CA LEU A 456 -14.28 7.69 -9.44
C LEU A 456 -14.58 9.12 -9.92
N GLN A 457 -13.59 10.03 -9.91
CA GLN A 457 -13.79 11.47 -10.12
C GLN A 457 -14.41 11.83 -11.48
N GLU A 458 -14.25 10.99 -12.50
CA GLU A 458 -14.86 11.20 -13.81
C GLU A 458 -16.30 10.66 -13.90
N MET A 459 -16.72 9.81 -12.96
CA MET A 459 -18.08 9.32 -12.82
C MET A 459 -18.89 10.28 -11.93
N LYS A 460 -19.29 11.42 -12.51
CA LYS A 460 -19.94 12.54 -11.79
C LYS A 460 -21.31 12.95 -12.35
N LYS A 461 -21.92 12.12 -13.19
CA LYS A 461 -23.21 12.41 -13.79
C LYS A 461 -24.33 12.43 -12.75
N ILE A 462 -25.20 13.43 -12.87
CA ILE A 462 -26.43 13.55 -12.08
C ILE A 462 -27.62 13.48 -13.04
N THR A 463 -28.48 12.47 -12.86
CA THR A 463 -29.61 12.16 -13.73
C THR A 463 -30.91 12.12 -12.93
N PRO A 464 -31.63 13.26 -12.83
CA PRO A 464 -32.96 13.30 -12.21
C PRO A 464 -33.97 12.46 -12.99
N HIS A 465 -34.90 11.80 -12.28
CA HIS A 465 -35.95 11.01 -12.91
C HIS A 465 -37.00 11.93 -13.57
N ALA A 466 -37.46 11.62 -14.78
CA ALA A 466 -38.40 12.51 -15.50
C ALA A 466 -39.73 12.75 -14.75
N THR A 467 -40.29 11.69 -14.15
CA THR A 467 -41.63 11.72 -13.53
C THR A 467 -41.67 11.48 -12.03
N LYS A 468 -40.56 11.04 -11.42
CA LYS A 468 -40.48 10.76 -9.98
C LYS A 468 -39.72 11.88 -9.30
N THR A 469 -39.71 11.87 -7.98
CA THR A 469 -38.89 12.74 -7.14
C THR A 469 -37.50 12.18 -6.87
N THR A 470 -37.10 11.08 -7.53
CA THR A 470 -35.76 10.48 -7.37
C THR A 470 -34.73 11.05 -8.35
N ALA A 471 -33.46 10.96 -8.00
CA ALA A 471 -32.33 11.28 -8.87
C ALA A 471 -31.23 10.22 -8.73
N ARG A 472 -30.64 9.82 -9.86
CA ARG A 472 -29.47 8.92 -9.90
C ARG A 472 -28.19 9.73 -10.01
N ILE A 473 -27.23 9.46 -9.16
CA ILE A 473 -26.01 10.24 -8.97
C ILE A 473 -24.83 9.29 -9.02
N GLU A 474 -23.88 9.56 -9.89
CA GLU A 474 -22.61 8.83 -9.92
C GLU A 474 -21.70 9.25 -8.74
N PRO A 475 -20.90 8.32 -8.20
CA PRO A 475 -20.23 8.48 -6.90
C PRO A 475 -19.13 9.53 -6.86
N GLY A 476 -18.62 9.98 -8.01
CA GLY A 476 -17.59 11.02 -8.13
C GLY A 476 -18.13 12.44 -8.08
N ALA A 477 -19.46 12.64 -8.10
CA ALA A 477 -20.05 13.97 -7.99
C ALA A 477 -19.73 14.62 -6.64
N ARG A 478 -19.43 15.92 -6.65
CA ARG A 478 -19.22 16.70 -5.42
C ARG A 478 -20.54 17.25 -4.89
N LEU A 479 -20.63 17.52 -3.60
CA LEU A 479 -21.86 18.03 -2.98
C LEU A 479 -22.35 19.34 -3.64
N ARG A 480 -21.44 20.21 -4.09
CA ARG A 480 -21.77 21.41 -4.89
C ARG A 480 -22.57 21.08 -6.14
N ASP A 481 -22.11 20.11 -6.91
CA ASP A 481 -22.69 19.72 -8.19
C ASP A 481 -24.05 19.07 -7.97
N VAL A 482 -24.15 18.24 -6.93
CA VAL A 482 -25.40 17.59 -6.51
C VAL A 482 -26.44 18.64 -6.13
N ALA A 483 -26.12 19.54 -5.20
CA ALA A 483 -27.03 20.58 -4.73
C ALA A 483 -27.51 21.47 -5.89
N SER A 484 -26.57 21.96 -6.71
CA SER A 484 -26.87 22.86 -7.83
C SER A 484 -27.73 22.18 -8.89
N SER A 485 -27.44 20.92 -9.24
CA SER A 485 -28.18 20.17 -10.27
C SER A 485 -29.60 19.84 -9.83
N LEU A 486 -29.80 19.40 -8.58
CA LEU A 486 -31.12 19.10 -8.05
C LEU A 486 -31.98 20.36 -7.91
N TYR A 487 -31.37 21.47 -7.48
CA TYR A 487 -32.06 22.75 -7.36
C TYR A 487 -32.47 23.29 -8.74
N ALA A 488 -31.56 23.26 -9.73
CA ALA A 488 -31.85 23.70 -11.09
C ALA A 488 -32.92 22.85 -11.79
N TRP A 489 -32.99 21.55 -11.49
CA TRP A 489 -33.97 20.65 -12.08
C TRP A 489 -35.41 21.01 -11.71
N ARG A 490 -35.74 21.03 -10.40
CA ARG A 490 -37.11 21.25 -9.90
C ARG A 490 -37.16 21.88 -8.50
N LYS A 491 -36.16 22.69 -8.13
CA LYS A 491 -35.97 23.19 -6.76
C LYS A 491 -36.02 22.05 -5.74
N ARG A 492 -35.23 21.00 -6.00
CA ARG A 492 -35.15 19.81 -5.15
C ARG A 492 -33.82 19.77 -4.41
N ALA A 493 -33.78 19.04 -3.31
CA ALA A 493 -32.61 18.88 -2.47
C ALA A 493 -32.56 17.47 -1.86
N ILE A 494 -31.37 17.12 -1.36
CA ILE A 494 -31.15 16.03 -0.41
C ILE A 494 -30.42 16.63 0.80
N SER A 495 -30.49 15.97 1.95
CA SER A 495 -29.68 16.36 3.10
C SER A 495 -28.24 15.91 2.87
N HIS A 496 -27.27 16.78 3.13
CA HIS A 496 -25.85 16.49 3.00
C HIS A 496 -25.03 17.47 3.84
N GLY A 497 -23.71 17.28 3.88
CA GLY A 497 -22.76 18.14 4.60
C GLY A 497 -22.57 19.52 3.98
N SER A 498 -21.96 20.41 4.75
CA SER A 498 -21.71 21.81 4.39
C SER A 498 -20.55 21.99 3.42
N CYS A 499 -19.47 21.20 3.54
CA CYS A 499 -18.29 21.31 2.68
C CYS A 499 -18.61 20.89 1.23
N LEU A 500 -18.79 21.85 0.33
CA LEU A 500 -19.33 21.58 -1.00
C LEU A 500 -18.33 20.85 -1.94
N GLY A 501 -17.05 20.81 -1.58
CA GLY A 501 -15.99 20.07 -2.27
C GLY A 501 -15.99 18.56 -1.99
N VAL A 502 -16.68 18.10 -0.95
CA VAL A 502 -16.73 16.68 -0.56
C VAL A 502 -17.39 15.84 -1.66
N GLY A 503 -16.86 14.64 -1.90
CA GLY A 503 -17.45 13.68 -2.86
C GLY A 503 -18.60 12.88 -2.24
N ILE A 504 -19.73 12.78 -2.96
CA ILE A 504 -20.95 12.14 -2.47
C ILE A 504 -20.73 10.68 -2.08
N GLY A 505 -19.86 9.94 -2.79
CA GLY A 505 -19.60 8.53 -2.56
C GLY A 505 -19.10 8.24 -1.13
N GLY A 506 -18.00 8.86 -0.72
CA GLY A 506 -17.49 8.68 0.65
C GLY A 506 -18.45 9.21 1.71
N HIS A 507 -19.08 10.35 1.44
CA HIS A 507 -19.95 11.06 2.38
C HIS A 507 -21.20 10.25 2.77
N VAL A 508 -21.95 9.75 1.77
CA VAL A 508 -23.20 9.02 1.99
C VAL A 508 -22.95 7.64 2.59
N LEU A 509 -21.83 6.97 2.26
CA LEU A 509 -21.60 5.59 2.69
C LEU A 509 -21.31 5.44 4.19
N HIS A 510 -21.17 6.56 4.92
CA HIS A 510 -20.83 6.58 6.35
C HIS A 510 -21.71 7.54 7.17
N GLY A 511 -22.75 8.12 6.57
CA GLY A 511 -23.67 9.05 7.23
C GLY A 511 -24.04 10.21 6.31
N GLY A 512 -23.26 11.27 6.45
CA GLY A 512 -23.43 12.55 5.78
C GLY A 512 -24.32 13.48 6.59
N PHE A 513 -23.69 14.18 7.54
CA PHE A 513 -24.35 15.13 8.43
C PHE A 513 -24.09 16.56 7.97
N GLY A 514 -25.06 17.46 8.19
CA GLY A 514 -24.95 18.88 7.92
C GLY A 514 -26.16 19.67 8.42
N LEU A 515 -26.25 20.96 8.04
CA LEU A 515 -27.27 21.91 8.52
C LEU A 515 -28.72 21.64 8.07
N ALA A 516 -28.96 20.54 7.37
CA ALA A 516 -30.30 20.05 7.04
C ALA A 516 -30.68 18.78 7.83
N SER A 517 -29.74 18.20 8.59
CA SER A 517 -29.87 16.83 9.10
C SER A 517 -30.91 16.67 10.21
N ARG A 518 -31.05 17.63 11.14
CA ARG A 518 -32.12 17.53 12.16
C ARG A 518 -33.51 17.65 11.54
N THR A 519 -33.65 18.38 10.44
CA THR A 519 -34.94 18.54 9.75
C THR A 519 -35.24 17.39 8.81
N TYR A 520 -34.25 16.86 8.11
CA TYR A 520 -34.44 15.97 6.97
C TYR A 520 -33.70 14.62 7.06
N GLY A 521 -32.93 14.35 8.11
CA GLY A 521 -32.11 13.14 8.27
C GLY A 521 -30.73 13.27 7.61
N LEU A 522 -29.92 12.22 7.72
CA LEU A 522 -28.58 12.16 7.11
C LEU A 522 -28.66 11.97 5.59
N ALA A 523 -27.54 12.17 4.87
CA ALA A 523 -27.48 11.91 3.44
C ALA A 523 -27.88 10.47 3.08
N LEU A 524 -27.45 9.48 3.87
CA LEU A 524 -27.82 8.07 3.65
C LEU A 524 -29.30 7.77 3.85
N ASP A 525 -30.05 8.63 4.55
CA ASP A 525 -31.48 8.43 4.78
C ASP A 525 -32.30 8.72 3.50
N TRP A 526 -31.71 9.51 2.60
CA TRP A 526 -32.29 9.80 1.28
C TRP A 526 -31.91 8.76 0.22
N LEU A 527 -30.97 7.85 0.50
CA LEU A 527 -30.57 6.81 -0.44
C LEU A 527 -31.65 5.72 -0.48
N VAL A 528 -32.24 5.47 -1.65
CA VAL A 528 -33.29 4.46 -1.86
C VAL A 528 -32.81 3.24 -2.63
N ALA A 529 -31.73 3.36 -3.40
CA ALA A 529 -31.06 2.24 -4.03
C ALA A 529 -29.62 2.58 -4.40
N ALA A 530 -28.78 1.58 -4.59
CA ALA A 530 -27.45 1.74 -5.17
C ALA A 530 -27.13 0.61 -6.15
N VAL A 531 -26.34 0.93 -7.17
CA VAL A 531 -25.66 -0.06 -8.01
C VAL A 531 -24.20 -0.09 -7.59
N VAL A 532 -23.69 -1.28 -7.31
CA VAL A 532 -22.35 -1.49 -6.74
C VAL A 532 -21.62 -2.61 -7.46
N VAL A 533 -20.29 -2.53 -7.45
CA VAL A 533 -19.37 -3.58 -7.87
C VAL A 533 -18.87 -4.31 -6.63
N LEU A 534 -19.10 -5.62 -6.57
CA LEU A 534 -18.67 -6.51 -5.48
C LEU A 534 -17.21 -6.94 -5.64
N ALA A 535 -16.67 -7.61 -4.63
CA ALA A 535 -15.28 -8.09 -4.61
C ALA A 535 -14.96 -9.06 -5.75
N ASP A 536 -15.93 -9.84 -6.24
CA ASP A 536 -15.78 -10.69 -7.42
C ASP A 536 -15.85 -9.92 -8.76
N GLY A 537 -16.03 -8.59 -8.70
CA GLY A 537 -16.23 -7.70 -9.83
C GLY A 537 -17.64 -7.71 -10.41
N SER A 538 -18.59 -8.44 -9.84
CA SER A 538 -19.98 -8.45 -10.31
C SER A 538 -20.71 -7.14 -10.01
N LEU A 539 -21.56 -6.71 -10.94
CA LEU A 539 -22.37 -5.51 -10.81
C LEU A 539 -23.76 -5.89 -10.27
N VAL A 540 -24.12 -5.36 -9.10
CA VAL A 540 -25.40 -5.67 -8.46
C VAL A 540 -26.14 -4.41 -8.02
N ARG A 541 -27.47 -4.46 -8.07
CA ARG A 541 -28.34 -3.45 -7.45
C ARG A 541 -28.76 -3.91 -6.05
N CYS A 542 -28.77 -2.99 -5.11
CA CYS A 542 -29.29 -3.18 -3.76
C CYS A 542 -30.25 -2.05 -3.37
N SER A 543 -31.27 -2.37 -2.57
CA SER A 543 -32.32 -1.48 -2.08
C SER A 543 -33.04 -2.11 -0.88
N SER A 544 -34.06 -1.44 -0.33
CA SER A 544 -34.92 -1.99 0.72
C SER A 544 -35.72 -3.24 0.31
N THR A 545 -35.77 -3.57 -0.98
CA THR A 545 -36.48 -4.76 -1.51
C THR A 545 -35.58 -5.75 -2.24
N GLN A 546 -34.29 -5.44 -2.42
CA GLN A 546 -33.34 -6.28 -3.16
C GLN A 546 -31.98 -6.24 -2.47
N ARG A 547 -31.40 -7.40 -2.12
CA ARG A 547 -30.12 -7.49 -1.38
C ARG A 547 -30.11 -6.56 -0.16
N ARG A 548 -31.15 -6.70 0.67
CA ARG A 548 -31.45 -5.82 1.81
C ARG A 548 -30.28 -5.73 2.81
N ASP A 549 -29.56 -6.83 2.98
CA ASP A 549 -28.39 -6.92 3.85
C ASP A 549 -27.23 -6.06 3.34
N LEU A 550 -26.90 -6.14 2.05
CA LEU A 550 -25.90 -5.28 1.42
C LEU A 550 -26.33 -3.82 1.46
N PHE A 551 -27.60 -3.53 1.16
CA PHE A 551 -28.12 -2.16 1.21
C PHE A 551 -28.07 -1.56 2.62
N TRP A 552 -28.38 -2.37 3.64
CA TRP A 552 -28.21 -1.99 5.04
C TRP A 552 -26.74 -1.71 5.37
N ALA A 553 -25.82 -2.59 4.94
CA ALA A 553 -24.38 -2.46 5.23
C ALA A 553 -23.76 -1.20 4.60
N ILE A 554 -24.11 -0.88 3.35
CA ILE A 554 -23.52 0.29 2.67
C ILE A 554 -24.02 1.62 3.22
N ARG A 555 -25.18 1.65 3.88
CA ARG A 555 -25.70 2.83 4.58
C ARG A 555 -25.05 2.97 5.96
N GLY A 556 -23.73 3.19 6.01
CA GLY A 556 -22.98 3.44 7.24
C GLY A 556 -21.55 2.86 7.26
N ALA A 557 -21.29 1.82 6.48
CA ALA A 557 -20.00 1.13 6.43
C ALA A 557 -19.54 0.82 4.99
N GLY A 558 -20.07 1.51 3.99
CA GLY A 558 -20.06 1.05 2.60
C GLY A 558 -18.70 0.88 1.95
N SER A 559 -17.68 1.61 2.40
CA SER A 559 -16.30 1.46 1.91
C SER A 559 -15.73 0.05 2.08
N SER A 560 -16.26 -0.72 3.05
CA SER A 560 -15.77 -2.07 3.34
C SER A 560 -16.42 -3.17 2.51
N PHE A 561 -17.45 -2.90 1.70
CA PHE A 561 -18.26 -3.98 1.10
C PHE A 561 -18.26 -3.99 -0.42
N ALA A 562 -18.24 -2.81 -1.04
CA ALA A 562 -18.41 -2.69 -2.47
C ALA A 562 -18.00 -1.30 -2.96
N ILE A 563 -17.69 -1.20 -4.25
CA ILE A 563 -17.53 0.10 -4.91
C ILE A 563 -18.86 0.51 -5.52
N VAL A 564 -19.48 1.54 -4.96
CA VAL A 564 -20.69 2.11 -5.54
C VAL A 564 -20.38 2.79 -6.86
N VAL A 565 -21.22 2.58 -7.86
CA VAL A 565 -21.11 3.19 -9.20
C VAL A 565 -22.33 4.04 -9.57
N GLU A 566 -23.46 3.88 -8.87
CA GLU A 566 -24.65 4.72 -8.99
C GLU A 566 -25.40 4.74 -7.66
N LEU A 567 -25.79 5.92 -7.20
CA LEU A 567 -26.60 6.16 -6.02
C LEU A 567 -27.95 6.75 -6.45
N GLU A 568 -29.06 6.11 -6.11
CA GLU A 568 -30.40 6.65 -6.35
C GLU A 568 -30.96 7.23 -5.06
N PHE A 569 -31.22 8.53 -5.07
CA PHE A 569 -31.77 9.27 -3.94
C PHE A 569 -33.23 9.63 -4.17
N GLU A 570 -34.06 9.48 -3.14
CA GLU A 570 -35.26 10.28 -3.00
C GLU A 570 -34.85 11.73 -2.73
N THR A 571 -35.70 12.71 -3.05
CA THR A 571 -35.39 14.12 -2.77
C THR A 571 -36.52 14.77 -1.96
N PHE A 572 -36.31 15.99 -1.50
CA PHE A 572 -37.37 16.86 -0.96
C PHE A 572 -37.40 18.22 -1.68
N ALA A 573 -38.47 18.99 -1.45
CA ALA A 573 -38.60 20.31 -2.04
C ALA A 573 -37.66 21.25 -1.29
N ALA A 574 -36.74 21.88 -2.01
CA ALA A 574 -35.79 22.81 -1.42
C ALA A 574 -36.56 23.96 -0.74
N PRO A 575 -36.32 24.23 0.55
CA PRO A 575 -36.99 25.30 1.27
C PRO A 575 -36.82 26.66 0.57
N GLU A 576 -37.93 27.37 0.39
CA GLU A 576 -37.91 28.71 -0.21
C GLU A 576 -37.40 29.78 0.77
N LYS A 577 -37.47 29.50 2.07
CA LYS A 577 -37.03 30.39 3.14
C LYS A 577 -36.16 29.63 4.15
N VAL A 578 -34.92 30.06 4.25
CA VAL A 578 -33.93 29.60 5.21
C VAL A 578 -33.40 30.85 5.92
N THR A 579 -33.55 30.90 7.25
CA THR A 579 -33.11 32.06 8.03
C THR A 579 -31.84 31.70 8.80
N PRO A 580 -30.65 32.19 8.39
CA PRO A 580 -29.41 31.95 9.10
C PRO A 580 -29.34 32.80 10.37
N PHE A 581 -28.60 32.32 11.37
CA PHE A 581 -28.36 33.07 12.59
C PHE A 581 -26.98 32.78 13.17
N SER A 582 -26.52 33.72 13.98
CA SER A 582 -25.29 33.62 14.76
C SER A 582 -25.51 34.21 16.15
N LEU A 583 -25.22 33.44 17.19
CA LEU A 583 -25.25 33.86 18.57
C LEU A 583 -23.81 33.85 19.10
N VAL A 584 -23.21 35.03 19.14
CA VAL A 584 -21.87 35.22 19.70
C VAL A 584 -21.99 35.30 21.22
N LEU A 585 -21.36 34.37 21.93
CA LEU A 585 -21.48 34.23 23.37
C LEU A 585 -20.45 35.10 24.09
N ASP A 586 -20.86 35.71 25.20
CA ASP A 586 -19.96 36.51 26.04
C ASP A 586 -18.91 35.59 26.70
N ASP A 587 -19.37 34.43 27.20
CA ASP A 587 -18.52 33.39 27.78
C ASP A 587 -19.13 31.99 27.66
N VAL A 588 -18.29 30.97 27.82
CA VAL A 588 -18.68 29.55 27.76
C VAL A 588 -18.15 28.85 29.00
N ASP A 589 -19.07 28.48 29.90
CA ASP A 589 -18.84 27.56 31.02
C ASP A 589 -19.71 26.31 30.85
N GLY A 590 -19.66 25.35 31.77
CA GLY A 590 -20.58 24.21 31.70
C GLY A 590 -22.07 24.61 31.83
N ARG A 591 -22.41 25.81 32.38
CA ARG A 591 -23.71 26.54 32.32
C ARG A 591 -24.24 26.50 30.91
N THR A 592 -23.38 27.05 30.05
CA THR A 592 -23.60 27.23 28.63
C THR A 592 -23.76 25.89 27.92
N LEU A 593 -22.89 24.92 28.17
CA LEU A 593 -22.99 23.60 27.51
C LEU A 593 -24.20 22.78 27.99
N GLU A 594 -24.58 22.89 29.27
CA GLU A 594 -25.82 22.29 29.78
C GLU A 594 -27.06 22.91 29.12
N ALA A 595 -27.08 24.24 28.95
CA ALA A 595 -28.14 24.92 28.23
C ALA A 595 -28.19 24.52 26.75
N LEU A 596 -27.03 24.33 26.10
CA LEU A 596 -26.94 23.87 24.72
C LEU A 596 -27.49 22.45 24.56
N GLN A 597 -27.10 21.50 25.41
CA GLN A 597 -27.61 20.12 25.31
C GLN A 597 -29.10 20.02 25.66
N ALA A 598 -29.58 20.80 26.65
CA ALA A 598 -31.00 20.87 26.96
C ALA A 598 -31.79 21.45 25.78
N PHE A 599 -31.25 22.48 25.14
CA PHE A 599 -31.85 23.04 23.93
C PHE A 599 -31.83 22.05 22.76
N ALA A 600 -30.78 21.26 22.57
CA ALA A 600 -30.76 20.24 21.51
C ALA A 600 -31.91 19.22 21.62
N VAL A 601 -32.36 18.92 22.85
CA VAL A 601 -33.54 18.09 23.12
C VAL A 601 -34.84 18.82 22.76
N GLU A 602 -34.97 20.09 23.15
CA GLU A 602 -36.20 20.88 22.97
C GLU A 602 -36.33 21.56 21.59
N ALA A 603 -35.23 21.71 20.86
CA ALA A 603 -35.17 22.50 19.65
C ALA A 603 -36.16 21.99 18.60
N PRO A 604 -36.88 22.89 17.91
CA PRO A 604 -37.83 22.50 16.88
C PRO A 604 -37.13 21.74 15.75
N ALA A 605 -37.87 20.88 15.04
CA ALA A 605 -37.32 20.03 13.98
C ALA A 605 -36.71 20.84 12.83
N GLU A 606 -37.23 22.04 12.58
CA GLU A 606 -36.80 22.95 11.51
C GLU A 606 -35.50 23.70 11.83
N MET A 607 -35.00 23.63 13.07
CA MET A 607 -33.79 24.32 13.48
C MET A 607 -32.58 23.39 13.48
N ASN A 608 -31.51 23.81 12.82
CA ASN A 608 -30.24 23.08 12.75
C ASN A 608 -29.14 24.02 13.19
N PHE A 609 -28.26 23.56 14.08
CA PHE A 609 -27.27 24.44 14.69
C PHE A 609 -26.08 23.65 15.23
N MET A 610 -24.97 24.37 15.37
CA MET A 610 -23.74 23.90 15.99
C MET A 610 -23.14 25.00 16.86
N MET A 611 -22.28 24.62 17.80
CA MET A 611 -21.46 25.55 18.57
C MET A 611 -20.00 25.36 18.19
N ASP A 612 -19.35 26.43 17.74
CA ASP A 612 -17.94 26.43 17.40
C ASP A 612 -17.13 27.17 18.48
N LEU A 613 -16.10 26.49 18.98
CA LEU A 613 -15.18 26.97 20.00
C LEU A 613 -13.74 26.94 19.45
N ALA A 614 -13.15 28.11 19.27
CA ALA A 614 -11.78 28.31 18.83
C ALA A 614 -11.14 29.49 19.59
N PRO A 615 -9.81 29.69 19.53
CA PRO A 615 -9.20 30.87 20.11
C PRO A 615 -9.85 32.16 19.58
N GLY A 616 -10.54 32.91 20.45
CA GLY A 616 -11.24 34.14 20.09
C GLY A 616 -12.62 33.97 19.44
N SER A 617 -13.13 32.74 19.29
CA SER A 617 -14.48 32.45 18.76
C SER A 617 -15.28 31.55 19.71
N LYS A 618 -16.51 31.98 20.03
CA LYS A 618 -17.46 31.26 20.90
C LYS A 618 -18.87 31.48 20.35
N THR A 619 -19.25 30.73 19.33
CA THR A 619 -20.43 31.06 18.52
C THR A 619 -21.36 29.88 18.38
N VAL A 620 -22.66 30.11 18.58
CA VAL A 620 -23.71 29.17 18.13
C VAL A 620 -24.25 29.66 16.81
N SER A 621 -24.04 28.90 15.73
CA SER A 621 -24.49 29.24 14.38
C SER A 621 -25.48 28.21 13.87
N GLY A 622 -26.35 28.61 12.95
CA GLY A 622 -27.33 27.68 12.40
C GLY A 622 -28.34 28.30 11.48
N VAL A 623 -29.35 27.50 11.13
CA VAL A 623 -30.45 27.88 10.25
C VAL A 623 -31.79 27.45 10.82
N LEU A 624 -32.82 28.23 10.53
CA LEU A 624 -34.23 27.87 10.73
C LEU A 624 -34.92 27.75 9.36
N TYR A 625 -35.48 26.58 9.06
CA TYR A 625 -36.25 26.35 7.84
C TYR A 625 -37.71 26.80 7.98
N GLY A 626 -38.30 27.31 6.88
CA GLY A 626 -39.74 27.60 6.79
C GLY A 626 -40.16 29.03 7.19
N GLY A 627 -39.21 29.92 7.50
CA GLY A 627 -39.49 31.35 7.73
C GLY A 627 -40.15 31.68 9.08
N GLY A 628 -39.93 30.84 10.10
CA GLY A 628 -40.33 31.12 11.48
C GLY A 628 -39.47 32.20 12.15
N ASP A 629 -39.83 32.56 13.39
CA ASP A 629 -39.06 33.52 14.19
C ASP A 629 -37.89 32.82 14.91
N VAL A 630 -36.68 33.06 14.43
CA VAL A 630 -35.42 32.54 15.01
C VAL A 630 -35.27 32.89 16.48
N ARG A 631 -35.57 34.13 16.88
CA ARG A 631 -35.41 34.57 18.28
C ARG A 631 -36.38 33.83 19.19
N ARG A 632 -37.61 33.59 18.73
CA ARG A 632 -38.58 32.77 19.46
C ARG A 632 -38.13 31.32 19.57
N ALA A 633 -37.65 30.73 18.47
CA ALA A 633 -37.17 29.35 18.45
C ALA A 633 -35.94 29.13 19.35
N LEU A 634 -35.00 30.09 19.39
CA LEU A 634 -33.86 30.09 20.31
C LEU A 634 -34.22 30.49 21.75
N GLY A 635 -35.47 30.89 22.00
CA GLY A 635 -35.92 31.38 23.31
C GLY A 635 -35.50 30.50 24.50
N PRO A 636 -35.59 29.16 24.43
CA PRO A 636 -35.08 28.28 25.48
C PRO A 636 -33.58 28.38 25.73
N LEU A 637 -32.76 28.40 24.68
CA LEU A 637 -31.31 28.58 24.80
C LEU A 637 -30.96 29.96 25.37
N LEU A 638 -31.60 31.02 24.86
CA LEU A 638 -31.35 32.40 25.27
C LEU A 638 -31.65 32.68 26.76
N ARG A 639 -32.43 31.82 27.44
CA ARG A 639 -32.62 31.91 28.90
C ARG A 639 -31.42 31.41 29.69
N GLY A 640 -30.64 30.48 29.12
CA GLY A 640 -29.51 29.83 29.77
C GLY A 640 -28.15 30.44 29.44
N VAL A 641 -28.06 31.34 28.44
CA VAL A 641 -26.79 31.90 27.96
C VAL A 641 -26.82 33.41 27.85
N ARG A 642 -25.63 34.04 27.76
CA ARG A 642 -25.47 35.47 27.48
C ARG A 642 -24.68 35.66 26.20
N GLY A 643 -25.13 36.58 25.37
CA GLY A 643 -24.49 36.86 24.08
C GLY A 643 -25.32 37.76 23.18
N ARG A 644 -24.75 38.07 22.01
CA ARG A 644 -25.39 38.86 20.95
C ARG A 644 -25.95 37.93 19.88
N LEU A 645 -27.28 37.88 19.76
CA LEU A 645 -27.96 37.21 18.66
C LEU A 645 -28.05 38.13 17.44
N GLU A 646 -27.50 37.65 16.33
CA GLU A 646 -27.67 38.18 15.00
C GLU A 646 -28.53 37.21 14.18
N VAL A 647 -29.55 37.76 13.54
CA VAL A 647 -30.45 37.02 12.64
C VAL A 647 -30.28 37.62 11.27
N GLY A 648 -29.86 36.81 10.30
CA GLY A 648 -29.72 37.24 8.91
C GLY A 648 -31.07 37.31 8.20
N ASP A 649 -31.08 37.92 7.01
CA ASP A 649 -32.24 37.90 6.14
C ASP A 649 -32.59 36.46 5.72
N SER A 650 -33.87 36.20 5.51
CA SER A 650 -34.29 34.88 5.01
C SER A 650 -33.94 34.76 3.52
N VAL A 651 -33.18 33.73 3.20
CA VAL A 651 -32.65 33.46 1.86
C VAL A 651 -33.19 32.13 1.30
N GLY A 652 -32.89 31.84 0.04
CA GLY A 652 -33.21 30.56 -0.58
C GLY A 652 -32.22 29.45 -0.20
N TRP A 653 -32.59 28.19 -0.43
CA TRP A 653 -31.78 27.01 -0.15
C TRP A 653 -30.31 27.09 -0.61
N MET A 654 -30.07 27.43 -1.88
CA MET A 654 -28.70 27.46 -2.43
C MET A 654 -27.84 28.56 -1.81
N GLU A 655 -28.43 29.74 -1.56
CA GLU A 655 -27.73 30.84 -0.91
C GLU A 655 -27.37 30.48 0.53
N ALA A 656 -28.30 29.85 1.27
CA ALA A 656 -28.01 29.34 2.60
C ALA A 656 -26.87 28.30 2.60
N LEU A 657 -26.84 27.36 1.65
CA LEU A 657 -25.73 26.39 1.55
C LEU A 657 -24.39 27.09 1.33
N MET A 658 -24.34 28.11 0.46
CA MET A 658 -23.11 28.85 0.17
C MET A 658 -22.62 29.69 1.37
N MET A 659 -23.49 30.09 2.29
CA MET A 659 -23.11 30.81 3.51
C MET A 659 -22.31 29.98 4.50
N PHE A 660 -22.43 28.65 4.43
CA PHE A 660 -21.76 27.71 5.33
C PHE A 660 -20.74 26.80 4.59
N ASP A 661 -20.38 27.16 3.35
CA ASP A 661 -19.36 26.44 2.60
C ASP A 661 -17.96 26.90 3.05
N ASP A 662 -17.25 26.03 3.77
CA ASP A 662 -15.89 26.30 4.25
C ASP A 662 -14.79 26.04 3.20
N VAL A 663 -15.18 25.72 1.95
CA VAL A 663 -14.23 25.35 0.88
C VAL A 663 -13.71 26.59 0.13
N PRO A 664 -12.39 26.77 -0.02
CA PRO A 664 -11.83 27.79 -0.91
C PRO A 664 -12.36 27.65 -2.35
N VAL A 665 -12.51 28.76 -3.07
CA VAL A 665 -13.07 28.79 -4.44
C VAL A 665 -12.26 27.94 -5.45
N ASP A 666 -11.02 27.55 -5.11
CA ASP A 666 -10.14 26.72 -5.94
C ASP A 666 -10.04 25.26 -5.41
N PRO A 667 -10.54 24.25 -6.16
CA PRO A 667 -10.39 22.83 -5.82
C PRO A 667 -8.94 22.33 -5.79
N ALA A 668 -7.97 23.05 -6.38
CA ALA A 668 -6.55 22.73 -6.30
C ALA A 668 -5.90 23.24 -4.99
N ALA A 669 -6.62 24.04 -4.20
CA ALA A 669 -6.19 24.61 -2.92
C ALA A 669 -6.83 23.92 -1.70
N GLU A 670 -7.60 22.84 -1.91
CA GLU A 670 -8.36 22.14 -0.86
C GLU A 670 -7.50 21.08 -0.16
N HIS A 671 -6.38 21.49 0.41
CA HIS A 671 -5.44 20.64 1.13
C HIS A 671 -5.06 21.27 2.47
N ASP A 672 -4.98 20.45 3.52
CA ASP A 672 -4.56 20.90 4.85
C ASP A 672 -3.70 19.83 5.53
N THR A 673 -2.82 20.22 6.45
CA THR A 673 -2.02 19.31 7.27
C THR A 673 -2.61 19.30 8.68
N PHE A 674 -3.39 18.28 9.02
CA PHE A 674 -4.16 18.28 10.28
C PHE A 674 -4.30 16.91 10.93
N TYR A 675 -4.74 16.91 12.17
CA TYR A 675 -5.31 15.75 12.84
C TYR A 675 -6.71 16.09 13.33
N ALA A 676 -7.60 15.11 13.23
CA ALA A 676 -8.98 15.24 13.67
C ALA A 676 -9.43 13.96 14.35
N THR A 677 -10.38 14.11 15.27
CA THR A 677 -11.10 13.00 15.89
C THR A 677 -12.54 13.46 16.13
N SER A 678 -13.43 12.49 16.35
CA SER A 678 -14.81 12.77 16.76
C SER A 678 -15.17 12.09 18.07
N ILE A 679 -16.27 12.51 18.68
CA ILE A 679 -16.98 11.74 19.70
C ILE A 679 -18.46 12.07 19.62
N MET A 680 -19.33 11.08 19.86
CA MET A 680 -20.78 11.24 19.85
C MET A 680 -21.36 10.76 21.16
N THR A 681 -22.16 11.61 21.81
CA THR A 681 -22.68 11.33 23.15
C THR A 681 -24.16 11.70 23.27
N ASN A 682 -24.80 11.08 24.25
CA ASN A 682 -26.03 11.60 24.85
C ASN A 682 -25.70 12.83 25.73
N SER A 683 -26.71 13.42 26.39
CA SER A 683 -26.49 14.51 27.34
C SER A 683 -25.47 14.10 28.41
N LEU A 684 -24.51 14.98 28.69
CA LEU A 684 -23.45 14.70 29.64
C LEU A 684 -23.69 15.41 30.98
N PRO A 685 -23.22 14.83 32.10
CA PRO A 685 -23.21 15.51 33.38
C PRO A 685 -22.30 16.75 33.36
N ARG A 686 -22.65 17.72 34.19
CA ARG A 686 -21.88 18.96 34.35
C ARG A 686 -20.36 18.78 34.52
N PRO A 687 -19.86 17.87 35.38
CA PRO A 687 -18.41 17.72 35.56
C PRO A 687 -17.66 17.36 34.27
N ASN A 688 -18.28 16.60 33.38
CA ASN A 688 -17.70 16.23 32.09
C ASN A 688 -17.63 17.44 31.13
N LEU A 689 -18.66 18.28 31.13
CA LEU A 689 -18.69 19.51 30.34
C LEU A 689 -17.66 20.54 30.83
N ASP A 690 -17.51 20.68 32.15
CA ASP A 690 -16.47 21.53 32.74
C ASP A 690 -15.05 20.97 32.46
N ALA A 691 -14.88 19.65 32.49
CA ALA A 691 -13.61 18.99 32.16
C ALA A 691 -13.22 19.22 30.68
N LEU A 692 -14.17 19.14 29.76
CA LEU A 692 -13.98 19.47 28.34
C LEU A 692 -13.45 20.89 28.16
N LEU A 693 -14.13 21.88 28.74
CA LEU A 693 -13.75 23.29 28.58
C LEU A 693 -12.38 23.59 29.21
N THR A 694 -12.10 22.97 30.36
CA THR A 694 -10.79 23.05 31.03
C THR A 694 -9.69 22.46 30.15
N SER A 695 -9.92 21.27 29.57
CA SER A 695 -8.94 20.61 28.70
C SER A 695 -8.73 21.39 27.40
N LEU A 696 -9.83 21.83 26.76
CA LEU A 696 -9.80 22.61 25.52
C LEU A 696 -9.02 23.92 25.72
N SER A 697 -9.36 24.71 26.74
CA SER A 697 -8.67 25.99 27.01
C SER A 697 -7.18 25.79 27.31
N HIS A 698 -6.83 24.79 28.13
CA HIS A 698 -5.43 24.46 28.43
C HIS A 698 -4.64 24.17 27.16
N HIS A 699 -5.18 23.34 26.27
CA HIS A 699 -4.50 22.94 25.04
C HIS A 699 -4.50 24.03 23.96
N GLN A 700 -5.54 24.87 23.87
CA GLN A 700 -5.54 26.06 23.00
C GLN A 700 -4.45 27.05 23.41
N HIS A 701 -4.26 27.29 24.71
CA HIS A 701 -3.17 28.14 25.21
C HIS A 701 -1.79 27.52 24.93
N ALA A 702 -1.63 26.22 25.15
CA ALA A 702 -0.38 25.51 24.87
C ALA A 702 -0.04 25.45 23.36
N SER A 703 -1.05 25.63 22.51
CA SER A 703 -0.97 25.42 21.05
C SER A 703 -1.25 26.68 20.26
N ALA A 704 -0.93 27.86 20.79
CA ALA A 704 -1.32 29.17 20.25
C ALA A 704 -0.89 29.44 18.78
N LYS A 705 -0.03 28.61 18.19
CA LYS A 705 0.39 28.68 16.77
C LYS A 705 -0.39 27.75 15.84
N ARG A 706 -1.18 26.82 16.39
CA ARG A 706 -2.00 25.85 15.65
C ARG A 706 -3.46 26.29 15.61
N GLN A 707 -4.22 25.70 14.71
CA GLN A 707 -5.63 26.01 14.53
C GLN A 707 -6.49 24.92 15.18
N LEU A 708 -6.50 24.90 16.52
CA LEU A 708 -7.30 23.96 17.30
C LEU A 708 -8.71 24.50 17.52
N TYR A 709 -9.71 23.82 16.96
CA TYR A 709 -11.12 24.12 17.19
C TYR A 709 -11.93 22.88 17.59
N LEU A 710 -13.04 23.14 18.26
CA LEU A 710 -14.08 22.17 18.59
C LEU A 710 -15.40 22.66 18.02
N SER A 711 -16.08 21.81 17.23
CA SER A 711 -17.49 22.00 16.88
C SER A 711 -18.36 21.02 17.67
N ILE A 712 -19.44 21.52 18.26
CA ILE A 712 -20.47 20.74 18.96
C ILE A 712 -21.76 20.85 18.15
N GLU A 713 -22.02 19.83 17.35
CA GLU A 713 -23.11 19.77 16.40
C GLU A 713 -24.35 19.12 17.04
N ALA A 714 -25.51 19.80 16.93
CA ALA A 714 -26.77 19.22 17.40
C ALA A 714 -27.21 18.12 16.42
N HIS A 715 -26.99 16.87 16.82
CA HIS A 715 -27.16 15.70 15.95
C HIS A 715 -28.56 15.08 16.08
N GLY A 716 -28.89 14.63 17.29
CA GLY A 716 -30.10 13.86 17.58
C GLY A 716 -31.13 14.63 18.39
N GLY A 717 -31.90 13.88 19.17
CA GLY A 717 -32.96 14.38 20.04
C GLY A 717 -34.36 14.06 19.52
N PRO A 718 -35.42 14.20 20.36
CA PRO A 718 -36.77 13.75 20.02
C PRO A 718 -37.38 14.36 18.76
N ASN A 719 -36.96 15.58 18.40
CA ASN A 719 -37.42 16.29 17.22
C ASN A 719 -36.49 16.14 16.00
N SER A 720 -35.37 15.43 16.14
CA SER A 720 -34.41 15.23 15.04
C SER A 720 -34.84 14.09 14.14
N ALA A 721 -34.92 14.37 12.84
CA ALA A 721 -35.14 13.36 11.81
C ALA A 721 -34.05 12.27 11.80
N VAL A 722 -32.83 12.58 12.25
CA VAL A 722 -31.74 11.58 12.37
C VAL A 722 -32.10 10.47 13.37
N SER A 723 -32.72 10.84 14.49
CA SER A 723 -33.12 9.92 15.57
C SER A 723 -34.44 9.18 15.29
N ASN A 724 -35.21 9.63 14.29
CA ASN A 724 -36.49 9.02 13.91
C ASN A 724 -36.35 7.81 12.97
N VAL A 725 -35.11 7.42 12.63
CA VAL A 725 -34.82 6.24 11.80
C VAL A 725 -34.47 5.05 12.70
N SER A 726 -35.17 3.93 12.54
CA SER A 726 -34.87 2.69 13.28
C SER A 726 -33.51 2.11 12.87
N PHE A 727 -32.61 1.92 13.83
CA PHE A 727 -31.27 1.37 13.58
C PHE A 727 -31.30 -0.07 13.04
N GLU A 728 -32.04 -0.98 13.71
CA GLU A 728 -31.93 -2.42 13.50
C GLU A 728 -32.32 -2.86 12.07
N ASP A 729 -33.22 -2.12 11.41
CA ASP A 729 -33.80 -2.52 10.14
C ASP A 729 -33.37 -1.67 8.94
N GLU A 730 -32.93 -0.44 9.15
CA GLU A 730 -32.68 0.51 8.05
C GLU A 730 -31.20 0.59 7.66
N SER A 731 -30.28 0.89 8.57
CA SER A 731 -28.92 1.26 8.18
C SER A 731 -27.85 0.75 9.15
N SER A 732 -26.63 0.53 8.68
CA SER A 732 -25.48 0.18 9.53
C SER A 732 -24.90 1.36 10.32
N TYR A 733 -25.36 2.59 10.07
CA TYR A 733 -25.00 3.76 10.85
C TYR A 733 -25.47 3.64 12.31
N GLY A 734 -24.52 3.46 13.23
CA GLY A 734 -24.78 3.07 14.63
C GLY A 734 -25.27 4.19 15.56
N GLN A 735 -25.05 5.46 15.23
CA GLN A 735 -25.14 6.56 16.20
C GLN A 735 -26.50 7.29 16.16
N ARG A 736 -27.60 6.56 15.96
CA ARG A 736 -28.96 7.12 15.82
C ARG A 736 -29.51 7.74 17.11
N ASP A 737 -29.07 7.22 18.25
CA ASP A 737 -29.53 7.63 19.57
C ASP A 737 -28.76 8.84 20.13
N LYS A 738 -27.57 9.16 19.58
CA LYS A 738 -26.70 10.20 20.12
C LYS A 738 -27.24 11.60 19.87
N LEU A 739 -27.22 12.42 20.93
CA LEU A 739 -27.71 13.79 20.92
C LEU A 739 -26.74 14.76 20.24
N LEU A 740 -25.44 14.63 20.54
CA LEU A 740 -24.41 15.57 20.12
C LEU A 740 -23.29 14.86 19.36
N LEU A 741 -22.80 15.51 18.30
CA LEU A 741 -21.60 15.13 17.57
C LEU A 741 -20.52 16.20 17.83
N PHE A 742 -19.37 15.78 18.33
CA PHE A 742 -18.23 16.65 18.59
C PHE A 742 -17.19 16.39 17.51
N GLN A 743 -16.82 17.42 16.74
CA GLN A 743 -15.68 17.40 15.83
C GLN A 743 -14.52 18.15 16.48
N LEU A 744 -13.44 17.43 16.75
CA LEU A 744 -12.18 17.99 17.23
C LEU A 744 -11.20 18.02 16.08
N PHE A 745 -10.65 19.20 15.80
CA PHE A 745 -9.76 19.41 14.67
C PHE A 745 -8.59 20.31 15.08
N ASP A 746 -7.40 19.97 14.61
CA ASP A 746 -6.18 20.73 14.85
C ASP A 746 -5.33 20.70 13.58
N ALA A 747 -5.21 21.85 12.93
CA ALA A 747 -4.32 22.03 11.79
C ALA A 747 -2.95 22.54 12.22
N SER A 748 -1.93 22.14 11.47
CA SER A 748 -0.54 22.55 11.70
C SER A 748 -0.39 24.07 11.60
N ASP A 749 0.70 24.57 12.18
CA ASP A 749 1.11 25.96 11.96
C ASP A 749 1.67 26.17 10.54
N GLU A 750 2.16 27.38 10.26
CA GLU A 750 2.73 27.78 8.96
C GLU A 750 3.92 26.91 8.51
N SER A 751 4.49 26.05 9.38
CA SER A 751 5.54 25.11 8.99
C SER A 751 5.05 23.97 8.08
N GLY A 752 3.73 23.76 8.00
CA GLY A 752 3.11 22.69 7.21
C GLY A 752 3.37 21.28 7.74
N ARG A 753 3.97 21.12 8.93
CA ARG A 753 4.17 19.83 9.60
C ARG A 753 3.30 19.72 10.85
N TYR A 754 2.57 18.62 10.98
CA TYR A 754 1.78 18.37 12.18
C TYR A 754 2.67 17.88 13.35
N PRO A 755 2.64 18.53 14.53
CA PRO A 755 3.48 18.14 15.64
C PRO A 755 2.94 16.91 16.38
N SER A 756 3.85 16.06 16.87
CA SER A 756 3.49 14.84 17.59
C SER A 756 2.68 15.08 18.87
N SER A 757 2.88 16.23 19.54
CA SER A 757 2.10 16.59 20.74
C SER A 757 0.62 16.84 20.45
N GLY A 758 0.27 17.25 19.22
CA GLY A 758 -1.11 17.55 18.84
C GLY A 758 -2.02 16.32 18.88
N PHE A 759 -1.48 15.13 18.58
CA PHE A 759 -2.24 13.87 18.69
C PHE A 759 -2.71 13.63 20.13
N ASP A 760 -1.79 13.79 21.08
CA ASP A 760 -2.08 13.60 22.50
C ASP A 760 -2.98 14.70 23.07
N ASP A 761 -2.86 15.94 22.57
CA ASP A 761 -3.74 17.04 22.96
C ASP A 761 -5.20 16.74 22.59
N LEU A 762 -5.47 16.37 21.32
CA LEU A 762 -6.83 16.05 20.87
C LEU A 762 -7.39 14.81 21.56
N ARG A 763 -6.54 13.80 21.80
CA ARG A 763 -6.92 12.62 22.57
C ARG A 763 -7.34 12.99 24.00
N ARG A 764 -6.55 13.84 24.70
CA ARG A 764 -6.88 14.30 26.07
C ARG A 764 -8.18 15.10 26.10
N ILE A 765 -8.39 16.00 25.14
CA ILE A 765 -9.64 16.77 25.04
C ILE A 765 -10.83 15.82 24.87
N ARG A 766 -10.75 14.87 23.93
CA ARG A 766 -11.80 13.86 23.71
C ARG A 766 -12.06 13.02 24.96
N GLU A 767 -11.01 12.50 25.60
CA GLU A 767 -11.15 11.63 26.79
C GLU A 767 -11.70 12.39 28.00
N SER A 768 -11.47 13.70 28.11
CA SER A 768 -12.04 14.53 29.18
C SER A 768 -13.57 14.56 29.17
N LEU A 769 -14.20 14.37 27.99
CA LEU A 769 -15.66 14.29 27.82
C LEU A 769 -16.26 13.04 28.47
N VAL A 770 -15.52 11.94 28.49
CA VAL A 770 -16.01 10.60 28.88
C VAL A 770 -15.30 10.00 30.08
N GLY A 771 -14.53 10.81 30.80
CA GLY A 771 -14.01 10.46 32.12
C GLY A 771 -15.13 10.20 33.14
N GLY A 772 -14.79 9.52 34.24
CA GLY A 772 -15.72 9.35 35.37
C GLY A 772 -16.83 8.31 35.16
N GLY A 773 -16.69 7.38 34.21
CA GLY A 773 -17.60 6.23 34.04
C GLY A 773 -18.61 6.36 32.90
N VAL A 774 -18.50 7.38 32.05
CA VAL A 774 -19.33 7.49 30.83
C VAL A 774 -18.84 6.47 29.80
N SER A 775 -19.56 5.35 29.67
CA SER A 775 -19.23 4.27 28.74
C SER A 775 -20.02 4.33 27.42
N ASP A 776 -21.21 4.94 27.45
CA ASP A 776 -22.12 5.02 26.30
C ASP A 776 -21.79 6.19 25.38
N TRP A 777 -20.86 5.96 24.45
CA TRP A 777 -20.46 6.91 23.42
C TRP A 777 -19.93 6.21 22.18
N GLY A 778 -20.06 6.88 21.03
CA GLY A 778 -19.57 6.43 19.73
C GLY A 778 -18.69 7.47 19.06
N MET A 779 -18.34 7.22 17.81
CA MET A 779 -17.57 8.13 16.96
C MET A 779 -18.16 8.15 15.56
N PHE A 780 -17.84 9.19 14.79
CA PHE A 780 -18.38 9.38 13.46
C PHE A 780 -17.35 9.02 12.39
N ALA A 781 -17.66 8.00 11.58
CA ALA A 781 -16.72 7.47 10.59
C ALA A 781 -16.33 8.45 9.47
N ASN A 782 -17.12 9.51 9.22
CA ASN A 782 -16.70 10.59 8.30
C ASN A 782 -15.66 11.54 8.93
N TYR A 783 -15.59 11.62 10.26
CA TYR A 783 -14.56 12.33 11.04
C TYR A 783 -13.67 11.30 11.75
N LEU A 784 -13.13 10.36 10.97
CA LEU A 784 -12.34 9.25 11.48
C LEU A 784 -11.06 9.73 12.15
N ASP A 785 -10.59 8.92 13.10
CA ASP A 785 -9.34 9.14 13.84
C ASP A 785 -8.36 8.04 13.40
N ASP A 786 -7.35 8.39 12.60
CA ASP A 786 -6.37 7.46 12.04
C ASP A 786 -5.41 6.85 13.09
N ARG A 787 -5.49 7.29 14.35
CA ARG A 787 -4.65 6.80 15.46
C ARG A 787 -5.33 5.67 16.25
N LEU A 788 -6.61 5.40 16.00
CA LEU A 788 -7.30 4.27 16.61
C LEU A 788 -6.88 2.95 15.96
N ASP A 789 -6.71 1.93 16.80
CA ASP A 789 -6.63 0.55 16.33
C ASP A 789 -7.96 0.12 15.67
N ALA A 790 -7.88 -0.85 14.76
CA ALA A 790 -9.01 -1.29 13.95
C ALA A 790 -10.20 -1.77 14.79
N ALA A 791 -9.95 -2.50 15.88
CA ALA A 791 -11.00 -3.08 16.72
C ALA A 791 -11.74 -1.99 17.51
N THR A 792 -11.01 -1.03 18.07
CA THR A 792 -11.59 0.12 18.76
C THR A 792 -12.36 1.00 17.79
N ALA A 793 -11.79 1.33 16.63
CA ALA A 793 -12.46 2.10 15.58
C ALA A 793 -13.78 1.44 15.17
N ALA A 794 -13.77 0.14 14.85
CA ALA A 794 -14.95 -0.58 14.43
C ALA A 794 -16.07 -0.58 15.49
N ARG A 795 -15.72 -0.83 16.76
CA ARG A 795 -16.70 -0.78 17.86
C ARG A 795 -17.28 0.62 18.05
N ARG A 796 -16.46 1.67 17.93
CA ARG A 796 -16.90 3.06 18.14
C ARG A 796 -17.69 3.62 16.96
N TYR A 797 -17.43 3.18 15.74
CA TYR A 797 -18.18 3.62 14.56
C TYR A 797 -19.54 2.92 14.42
N TRP A 798 -19.59 1.59 14.60
CA TRP A 798 -20.77 0.80 14.26
C TRP A 798 -21.49 0.17 15.46
N GLY A 799 -20.92 0.25 16.67
CA GLY A 799 -21.47 -0.41 17.86
C GLY A 799 -21.31 -1.94 17.81
N SER A 800 -21.42 -2.61 18.96
CA SER A 800 -21.23 -4.07 19.06
C SER A 800 -22.27 -4.87 18.26
N GLY A 801 -23.55 -4.51 18.38
CA GLY A 801 -24.64 -5.17 17.65
C GLY A 801 -24.57 -4.99 16.13
N GLY A 802 -24.24 -3.77 15.67
CA GLY A 802 -24.05 -3.48 14.25
C GLY A 802 -22.82 -4.18 13.67
N LEU A 803 -21.71 -4.19 14.42
CA LEU A 803 -20.44 -4.76 13.98
C LEU A 803 -20.54 -6.26 13.69
N SER A 804 -21.17 -7.06 14.56
CA SER A 804 -21.30 -8.51 14.34
C SER A 804 -22.04 -8.82 13.03
N ARG A 805 -23.16 -8.13 12.77
CA ARG A 805 -23.91 -8.24 11.51
C ARG A 805 -23.08 -7.80 10.30
N LEU A 806 -22.34 -6.70 10.43
CA LEU A 806 -21.44 -6.20 9.38
C LEU A 806 -20.35 -7.22 9.04
N ARG A 807 -19.68 -7.83 10.02
CA ARG A 807 -18.64 -8.85 9.77
C ARG A 807 -19.22 -10.09 9.07
N GLY A 808 -20.43 -10.52 9.44
CA GLY A 808 -21.14 -11.62 8.77
C GLY A 808 -21.61 -11.30 7.34
N ILE A 809 -21.93 -10.03 7.04
CA ILE A 809 -22.19 -9.58 5.66
C ILE A 809 -20.87 -9.51 4.88
N LYS A 810 -19.79 -9.01 5.50
CA LYS A 810 -18.47 -8.88 4.89
C LYS A 810 -17.95 -10.24 4.44
N GLY A 811 -18.00 -11.25 5.31
CA GLY A 811 -17.61 -12.63 4.96
C GLY A 811 -18.40 -13.25 3.80
N ARG A 812 -19.57 -12.71 3.43
CA ARG A 812 -20.36 -13.19 2.28
C ARG A 812 -20.06 -12.44 0.99
N TYR A 813 -19.82 -11.14 1.06
CA TYR A 813 -19.65 -10.28 -0.13
C TYR A 813 -18.19 -9.96 -0.46
N ASP A 814 -17.29 -10.08 0.51
CA ASP A 814 -15.86 -9.84 0.37
C ASP A 814 -15.05 -10.67 1.41
N PRO A 815 -15.02 -12.01 1.26
CA PRO A 815 -14.34 -12.92 2.20
C PRO A 815 -12.82 -12.76 2.20
N GLU A 816 -12.23 -12.33 1.09
CA GLU A 816 -10.78 -12.15 0.91
C GLU A 816 -10.31 -10.74 1.32
N ASP A 817 -11.22 -9.91 1.88
CA ASP A 817 -10.98 -8.52 2.24
C ASP A 817 -10.36 -7.68 1.10
N VAL A 818 -10.87 -7.84 -0.12
CA VAL A 818 -10.43 -7.09 -1.32
C VAL A 818 -10.52 -5.58 -1.10
N PHE A 819 -11.56 -5.12 -0.42
CA PHE A 819 -11.78 -3.71 -0.08
C PHE A 819 -11.23 -3.34 1.31
N TRP A 820 -10.10 -3.95 1.71
CA TRP A 820 -9.41 -3.66 2.96
C TRP A 820 -9.05 -2.18 3.08
N ASN A 821 -9.20 -1.63 4.29
CA ASN A 821 -8.53 -0.41 4.76
C ASN A 821 -8.24 -0.56 6.27
N PRO A 822 -7.41 0.29 6.90
CA PRO A 822 -6.94 0.08 8.27
C PRO A 822 -8.04 -0.04 9.32
N GLN A 823 -9.19 0.62 9.12
CA GLN A 823 -10.31 0.67 10.09
C GLN A 823 -11.62 0.13 9.52
N GLY A 824 -11.57 -0.58 8.39
CA GLY A 824 -12.72 -1.18 7.75
C GLY A 824 -13.26 -2.39 8.51
N VAL A 825 -14.46 -2.83 8.12
CA VAL A 825 -15.07 -4.05 8.66
C VAL A 825 -14.28 -5.27 8.17
N ARG A 826 -13.81 -6.12 9.10
CA ARG A 826 -13.15 -7.40 8.79
C ARG A 826 -14.15 -8.54 8.59
N PRO A 827 -13.89 -9.51 7.70
CA PRO A 827 -14.70 -10.72 7.61
C PRO A 827 -14.61 -11.55 8.91
N LEU A 828 -15.61 -12.39 9.19
CA LEU A 828 -15.51 -13.45 10.19
C LEU A 828 -14.75 -14.63 9.59
N LEU A 829 -13.52 -14.90 10.04
CA LEU A 829 -12.72 -16.05 9.61
C LEU A 829 -12.95 -17.21 10.60
N SER A 830 -13.98 -18.02 10.31
CA SER A 830 -14.39 -19.21 11.08
C SER A 830 -14.92 -18.99 12.52
N PRO A 831 -15.70 -19.94 13.07
CA PRO A 831 -16.27 -19.83 14.42
C PRO A 831 -15.25 -19.94 15.58
N GLU A 832 -14.04 -20.48 15.36
CA GLU A 832 -13.05 -20.71 16.43
C GLU A 832 -12.32 -19.42 16.85
N GLU A 833 -12.22 -18.41 15.98
CA GLU A 833 -11.61 -17.12 16.31
C GLU A 833 -12.52 -16.22 17.19
N ASN A 834 -13.82 -16.53 17.30
CA ASN A 834 -14.75 -15.77 18.16
C ASN A 834 -14.41 -15.87 19.65
N GLU A 835 -13.83 -16.98 20.13
CA GLU A 835 -13.51 -17.12 21.56
C GLU A 835 -12.27 -16.31 21.98
N ILE A 836 -11.39 -15.95 21.03
CA ILE A 836 -10.13 -15.23 21.34
C ILE A 836 -10.33 -13.70 21.25
N ASP A 837 -11.23 -13.21 20.40
CA ASP A 837 -11.54 -11.78 20.29
C ASP A 837 -12.54 -11.29 21.37
N GLU A 838 -13.32 -12.19 21.98
CA GLU A 838 -14.25 -11.88 23.08
C GLU A 838 -13.62 -12.04 24.50
N LEU A 839 -12.44 -12.65 24.61
CA LEU A 839 -11.62 -12.74 25.85
C LEU A 839 -10.63 -11.57 25.96
#